data_AF-A0A2V7Z834-F1
#
_entry.id   AF-A0A2V7Z834-F1
#
_cell.length_a   1.000
_cell.length_b   1.000
_cell.length_c   1.000
_cell.angle_alpha   90.00
_cell.angle_beta   90.00
_cell.angle_gamma   90.00
#
_symmetry.space_group_name_H-M   'P 1'
#
loop_
_entity.id
_entity.type
_entity.pdbx_description
1 polymer ?
#
loop_
_entity_poly.entity_id
_entity_poly.type
_entity_poly.pdbx_seq_one_letter_code
_entity_poly.pdbx_strand_id
1 'polypeptide(L)'
;MGHLDGRLRIVRRVLSRLPRHAGDRRDRAGRRVRAGLPADARRADVRDPRAAAQDPLRGEVAGRSFRGSGGGGALSSVETVPLAPAAEKLRERFARSPLSERVAVVDLDLPTLEVAPADWPAVARFLRDDSECAYDLFLDLAGVDNAKRRGRPTRFEAVYHLHSLPRSEHVRVKVILPDTAEPRLPSVVDVWPAANWFEREAFDLYGFDFPGHPNLRRILVHDAFVGHPLRKDYSPGQRWFFAEEDLRMPSWATHTEERAGHFETQTLSIGPSHPATHGIVHLVARLDGERIKRAETQIGYMHRCFEKMAETHTWNQVIPFCDRLNYVSAMINGVGYVKTVEKMLGIEVPDRGRLVRTILSEFSRIMDHCVDIGANLVDIGALTNFWYLYQPREGIYGLLEACCGARLTVSYVRVGGLAIDVPEDFVPRCRALLESIPKFLNDVDRLVTRNRIVRNRLAGTGVITKEQAIAWGLTGPVLRSTGVAYDVRRSRPYDFYDRFDWDVPVATDGDNYARYLVRMEEMRQSLSIIRQALDVFPESGPVSSDDWHVVLPPKDAVYHDMESLIFHFKLIMEGIRVPAGERYDWIEGANGELGFYAISDGGAGPYRVKVRPPCFPMMAAYEKIIIGGTISDAIATLGTLNIIAGELER
;
A
#
# COMPACT_ATOMS: atom_id res chain seq x y z
N MET A 1 -7.93 -2.98 -45.82
CA MET A 1 -8.63 -1.72 -45.51
C MET A 1 -9.18 -1.84 -44.08
N GLY A 2 -8.84 -1.03 -43.08
CA GLY A 2 -7.91 0.09 -42.97
C GLY A 2 -7.29 0.10 -41.55
N HIS A 3 -6.10 0.69 -41.45
CA HIS A 3 -5.29 0.84 -40.26
C HIS A 3 -5.91 1.85 -39.28
N LEU A 4 -6.19 1.44 -38.04
CA LEU A 4 -6.30 2.32 -36.85
C LEU A 4 -6.14 1.43 -35.60
N ASP A 5 -4.90 1.05 -35.28
CA ASP A 5 -4.54 0.48 -33.96
C ASP A 5 -3.07 0.86 -33.61
N GLY A 6 -2.77 2.15 -33.73
CA GLY A 6 -1.44 2.72 -33.49
C GLY A 6 -1.18 3.16 -32.04
N ARG A 7 -2.02 2.77 -31.08
CA ARG A 7 -1.93 3.27 -29.67
C ARG A 7 -1.58 2.22 -28.62
N LEU A 8 -1.35 0.97 -29.03
CA LEU A 8 -0.80 -0.08 -28.18
C LEU A 8 0.30 -0.81 -28.98
N ARG A 9 1.56 -0.68 -28.58
CA ARG A 9 2.64 -1.47 -29.18
C ARG A 9 2.58 -2.89 -28.61
N ILE A 10 1.96 -3.81 -29.36
CA ILE A 10 2.02 -5.25 -29.08
C ILE A 10 3.07 -5.86 -30.02
N VAL A 11 4.08 -6.52 -29.47
CA VAL A 11 5.07 -7.30 -30.23
C VAL A 11 4.42 -8.65 -30.57
N ARG A 12 4.06 -8.90 -31.84
CA ARG A 12 3.24 -10.07 -32.27
C ARG A 12 4.01 -11.10 -33.11
N ARG A 13 3.55 -12.36 -33.04
CA ARG A 13 3.55 -13.36 -34.13
C ARG A 13 2.11 -13.86 -34.44
N VAL A 14 1.92 -14.34 -35.67
CA VAL A 14 0.65 -14.60 -36.40
C VAL A 14 0.39 -16.10 -36.55
N LEU A 15 -0.89 -16.51 -36.56
CA LEU A 15 -1.54 -17.64 -37.28
C LEU A 15 -2.80 -18.09 -36.48
N SER A 16 -3.90 -18.66 -36.98
CA SER A 16 -4.66 -18.71 -38.25
C SER A 16 -6.02 -19.35 -37.87
N ARG A 17 -7.13 -18.93 -38.49
CA ARG A 17 -8.52 -19.28 -38.07
C ARG A 17 -9.06 -20.61 -38.64
N LEU A 18 -10.18 -21.05 -38.00
CA LEU A 18 -11.37 -21.82 -38.43
C LEU A 18 -11.42 -23.33 -38.07
N PRO A 19 -12.62 -23.99 -37.94
CA PRO A 19 -13.93 -23.54 -37.42
C PRO A 19 -14.78 -24.57 -36.59
N ARG A 20 -15.74 -24.04 -35.81
CA ARG A 20 -17.12 -24.51 -35.39
C ARG A 20 -17.55 -26.00 -35.38
N HIS A 21 -18.19 -26.45 -34.27
CA HIS A 21 -19.65 -26.76 -34.08
C HIS A 21 -19.89 -27.45 -32.70
N ALA A 22 -20.76 -26.92 -31.81
CA ALA A 22 -22.20 -27.20 -31.57
C ALA A 22 -22.51 -28.50 -30.80
N GLY A 23 -23.29 -28.43 -29.70
CA GLY A 23 -23.80 -29.63 -29.01
C GLY A 23 -24.40 -29.44 -27.61
N ASP A 24 -25.60 -28.86 -27.60
CA ASP A 24 -26.75 -28.91 -26.68
C ASP A 24 -26.85 -29.95 -25.51
N ARG A 25 -27.54 -29.49 -24.45
CA ARG A 25 -28.41 -30.19 -23.46
C ARG A 25 -28.00 -30.37 -21.99
N ARG A 26 -29.06 -30.22 -21.19
CA ARG A 26 -29.24 -30.06 -19.75
C ARG A 26 -29.46 -31.43 -19.09
N ASP A 27 -29.15 -31.56 -17.80
CA ASP A 27 -29.96 -32.38 -16.89
C ASP A 27 -29.91 -31.88 -15.43
N ARG A 28 -31.08 -31.87 -14.79
CA ARG A 28 -31.35 -31.49 -13.40
C ARG A 28 -31.40 -32.73 -12.52
N ALA A 29 -30.86 -32.63 -11.30
CA ALA A 29 -31.37 -33.29 -10.10
C ALA A 29 -30.91 -32.42 -8.90
N GLY A 30 -31.71 -31.97 -7.94
CA GLY A 30 -32.96 -32.51 -7.43
C GLY A 30 -32.70 -33.26 -6.12
N ARG A 31 -32.42 -32.55 -5.01
CA ARG A 31 -32.70 -33.02 -3.63
C ARG A 31 -32.55 -31.88 -2.61
N ARG A 32 -33.66 -31.63 -1.90
CA ARG A 32 -33.76 -30.72 -0.74
C ARG A 32 -33.20 -31.42 0.50
N VAL A 33 -32.32 -30.75 1.23
CA VAL A 33 -31.89 -31.16 2.57
C VAL A 33 -32.62 -30.30 3.59
N ARG A 34 -33.23 -30.94 4.60
CA ARG A 34 -34.03 -30.29 5.65
C ARG A 34 -33.14 -29.50 6.61
N ALA A 35 -33.61 -28.33 7.04
CA ALA A 35 -33.01 -27.54 8.10
C ALA A 35 -33.22 -28.21 9.46
N GLY A 36 -32.14 -28.49 10.17
CA GLY A 36 -32.13 -28.84 11.59
C GLY A 36 -31.98 -27.58 12.45
N LEU A 37 -32.85 -27.43 13.44
CA LEU A 37 -32.83 -26.37 14.46
C LEU A 37 -31.56 -26.49 15.34
N PRO A 38 -30.88 -25.38 15.70
CA PRO A 38 -29.87 -25.39 16.74
C PRO A 38 -30.50 -25.44 18.14
N ALA A 39 -29.83 -26.13 19.06
CA ALA A 39 -30.18 -26.26 20.46
C ALA A 39 -29.93 -24.96 21.28
N ASP A 40 -30.68 -24.82 22.37
CA ASP A 40 -30.70 -23.65 23.26
C ASP A 40 -29.34 -23.24 23.83
N ALA A 41 -29.10 -21.93 23.87
CA ALA A 41 -27.92 -21.30 24.45
C ALA A 41 -27.90 -21.48 25.98
N ARG A 42 -26.90 -22.22 26.48
CA ARG A 42 -26.58 -22.26 27.91
C ARG A 42 -25.97 -20.93 28.35
N ARG A 43 -26.47 -20.42 29.47
CA ARG A 43 -26.09 -19.16 30.12
C ARG A 43 -24.58 -19.07 30.38
N ALA A 44 -24.03 -17.87 30.20
CA ALA A 44 -22.68 -17.51 30.61
C ALA A 44 -22.58 -17.47 32.15
N ASP A 45 -21.61 -18.19 32.70
CA ASP A 45 -21.22 -18.05 34.10
C ASP A 45 -20.65 -16.66 34.34
N VAL A 46 -21.32 -15.90 35.20
CA VAL A 46 -20.86 -14.60 35.70
C VAL A 46 -19.71 -14.84 36.66
N ARG A 47 -18.48 -14.53 36.24
CA ARG A 47 -17.33 -14.45 37.16
C ARG A 47 -17.44 -13.17 38.00
N ASP A 48 -17.47 -13.35 39.32
CA ASP A 48 -17.39 -12.28 40.31
C ASP A 48 -16.03 -11.54 40.24
N PRO A 49 -15.98 -10.21 40.06
CA PRO A 49 -14.75 -9.44 39.94
C PRO A 49 -13.91 -9.33 41.23
N ARG A 50 -14.37 -9.88 42.36
CA ARG A 50 -13.69 -9.71 43.67
C ARG A 50 -12.73 -10.84 44.06
N ALA A 51 -12.54 -11.86 43.23
CA ALA A 51 -11.64 -12.99 43.53
C ALA A 51 -10.17 -12.80 43.09
N ALA A 52 -9.80 -11.65 42.52
CA ALA A 52 -8.44 -11.37 42.04
C ALA A 52 -7.55 -10.61 43.07
N ALA A 53 -7.86 -10.71 44.36
CA ALA A 53 -7.10 -10.04 45.41
C ALA A 53 -7.00 -10.91 46.65
N GLN A 54 -6.12 -11.93 46.61
CA GLN A 54 -5.38 -12.49 47.75
C GLN A 54 -4.64 -13.76 47.30
N ASP A 55 -3.37 -13.61 46.93
CA ASP A 55 -2.41 -14.71 46.93
C ASP A 55 -1.23 -14.30 47.84
N PRO A 56 -1.00 -14.94 49.01
CA PRO A 56 -0.03 -14.50 50.01
C PRO A 56 1.43 -14.93 49.74
N LEU A 57 1.79 -15.44 48.55
CA LEU A 57 3.10 -16.05 48.30
C LEU A 57 4.00 -15.29 47.30
N ARG A 58 4.06 -13.96 47.41
CA ARG A 58 5.19 -13.17 46.88
C ARG A 58 6.12 -12.77 48.03
N GLY A 59 6.96 -13.73 48.44
CA GLY A 59 8.13 -13.45 49.26
C GLY A 59 9.25 -12.84 48.42
N GLU A 60 9.85 -11.76 48.92
CA GLU A 60 11.01 -11.07 48.37
C GLU A 60 12.18 -12.05 48.16
N VAL A 61 12.65 -12.19 46.91
CA VAL A 61 13.94 -12.84 46.64
C VAL A 61 15.00 -11.76 46.58
N ALA A 62 15.73 -11.65 47.69
CA ALA A 62 16.92 -10.84 47.84
C ALA A 62 17.98 -11.19 46.76
N GLY A 63 18.64 -10.14 46.27
CA GLY A 63 19.58 -10.18 45.16
C GLY A 63 20.74 -11.16 45.34
N ARG A 64 21.01 -11.91 44.27
CA ARG A 64 22.32 -12.54 44.04
C ARG A 64 23.08 -11.70 43.02
N SER A 65 24.16 -11.09 43.49
CA SER A 65 25.13 -10.37 42.67
C SER A 65 25.83 -11.34 41.72
N PHE A 66 25.63 -11.15 40.41
CA PHE A 66 26.50 -11.74 39.41
C PHE A 66 27.79 -10.93 39.38
N ARG A 67 28.90 -11.53 39.80
CA ARG A 67 30.25 -10.94 39.71
C ARG A 67 30.57 -10.68 38.26
N GLY A 68 30.57 -9.41 37.86
CA GLY A 68 31.15 -8.96 36.60
C GLY A 68 32.67 -9.07 36.65
N SER A 69 33.24 -9.87 35.76
CA SER A 69 34.65 -9.74 35.37
C SER A 69 34.74 -8.57 34.39
N GLY A 70 35.09 -7.40 34.90
CA GLY A 70 35.45 -6.25 34.08
C GLY A 70 36.78 -6.49 33.38
N GLY A 71 36.73 -6.58 32.06
CA GLY A 71 37.88 -6.36 31.18
C GLY A 71 37.62 -5.06 30.43
N GLY A 72 38.32 -3.99 30.82
CA GLY A 72 38.32 -2.74 30.09
C GLY A 72 38.99 -2.95 28.73
N GLY A 73 38.20 -2.91 27.66
CA GLY A 73 38.67 -2.81 26.29
C GLY A 73 38.26 -1.45 25.75
N ALA A 74 39.25 -0.66 25.35
CA ALA A 74 39.08 0.64 24.72
C ALA A 74 38.08 0.59 23.56
N LEU A 75 37.41 1.73 23.34
CA LEU A 75 36.61 2.04 22.14
C LEU A 75 37.37 1.57 20.88
N SER A 76 37.02 0.38 20.40
CA SER A 76 37.47 -0.11 19.10
C SER A 76 36.58 0.56 18.07
N SER A 77 37.27 1.21 17.14
CA SER A 77 36.80 1.69 15.84
C SER A 77 35.54 0.98 15.35
N VAL A 78 34.52 1.77 15.03
CA VAL A 78 33.40 1.37 14.17
C VAL A 78 33.99 0.65 12.95
N GLU A 79 33.86 -0.68 12.90
CA GLU A 79 34.15 -1.44 11.70
C GLU A 79 33.22 -0.91 10.61
N THR A 80 33.78 -0.22 9.63
CA THR A 80 33.06 0.23 8.45
C THR A 80 32.60 -1.03 7.70
N VAL A 81 31.32 -1.38 7.88
CA VAL A 81 30.64 -2.35 7.02
C VAL A 81 30.87 -1.92 5.57
N PRO A 82 31.33 -2.82 4.67
CA PRO A 82 31.51 -2.47 3.27
C PRO A 82 30.17 -2.01 2.69
N LEU A 83 30.16 -0.79 2.16
CA LEU A 83 28.97 -0.17 1.58
C LEU A 83 28.56 -0.94 0.33
N ALA A 84 27.26 -1.13 0.11
CA ALA A 84 26.75 -1.68 -1.14
C ALA A 84 27.23 -0.84 -2.34
N PRO A 85 27.44 -1.43 -3.53
CA PRO A 85 27.96 -0.72 -4.70
C PRO A 85 27.16 0.53 -5.11
N ALA A 86 25.86 0.57 -4.79
CA ALA A 86 25.01 1.73 -5.02
C ALA A 86 25.31 2.87 -4.02
N ALA A 87 25.56 2.53 -2.75
CA ALA A 87 25.95 3.48 -1.71
C ALA A 87 27.38 4.00 -1.94
N GLU A 88 28.31 3.17 -2.43
CA GLU A 88 29.65 3.61 -2.83
C GLU A 88 29.61 4.59 -4.00
N LYS A 89 28.84 4.29 -5.06
CA LYS A 89 28.66 5.21 -6.19
C LYS A 89 28.07 6.55 -5.76
N LEU A 90 27.09 6.53 -4.85
CA LEU A 90 26.53 7.77 -4.30
C LEU A 90 27.56 8.52 -3.46
N ARG A 91 28.33 7.81 -2.62
CA ARG A 91 29.41 8.42 -1.83
C ARG A 91 30.47 9.05 -2.72
N GLU A 92 30.88 8.40 -3.80
CA GLU A 92 31.83 8.95 -4.78
C GLU A 92 31.29 10.19 -5.50
N ARG A 93 29.98 10.21 -5.81
CA ARG A 93 29.31 11.36 -6.43
C ARG A 93 29.18 12.53 -5.47
N PHE A 94 28.77 12.29 -4.23
CA PHE A 94 28.75 13.32 -3.20
C PHE A 94 30.15 13.80 -2.83
N ALA A 95 31.18 12.95 -2.89
CA ALA A 95 32.58 13.34 -2.71
C ALA A 95 33.08 14.34 -3.78
N ARG A 96 32.47 14.36 -4.98
CA ARG A 96 32.74 15.34 -6.05
C ARG A 96 31.92 16.62 -5.91
N SER A 97 30.95 16.65 -5.01
CA SER A 97 30.08 17.79 -4.73
C SER A 97 30.59 18.57 -3.49
N PRO A 98 30.37 19.90 -3.41
CA PRO A 98 30.72 20.70 -2.23
C PRO A 98 29.96 20.31 -0.94
N LEU A 99 29.04 19.34 -1.02
CA LEU A 99 28.25 18.82 0.10
C LEU A 99 28.86 17.57 0.77
N SER A 100 30.04 17.13 0.33
CA SER A 100 30.70 15.89 0.77
C SER A 100 30.94 15.78 2.29
N GLU A 101 31.28 16.88 2.96
CA GLU A 101 31.51 16.91 4.41
C GLU A 101 30.21 16.98 5.24
N ARG A 102 29.06 17.20 4.58
CA ARG A 102 27.76 17.48 5.23
C ARG A 102 26.72 16.36 5.09
N VAL A 103 27.06 15.31 4.36
CA VAL A 103 26.18 14.15 4.10
C VAL A 103 26.91 12.88 4.53
N ALA A 104 26.36 12.16 5.51
CA ALA A 104 26.87 10.85 5.86
C ALA A 104 26.13 9.77 5.05
N VAL A 105 26.88 8.99 4.26
CA VAL A 105 26.33 7.84 3.55
C VAL A 105 26.46 6.61 4.44
N VAL A 106 25.32 6.07 4.88
CA VAL A 106 25.21 4.85 5.67
C VAL A 106 24.56 3.79 4.80
N ASP A 107 25.10 2.58 4.83
CA ASP A 107 24.43 1.42 4.24
C ASP A 107 23.70 0.65 5.34
N LEU A 108 22.39 0.52 5.16
CA LEU A 108 21.52 -0.31 5.99
C LEU A 108 20.97 -1.42 5.08
N ASP A 109 20.00 -1.04 4.24
CA ASP A 109 19.35 -1.88 3.23
C ASP A 109 19.23 -1.20 1.87
N LEU A 110 19.17 0.13 1.91
CA LEU A 110 19.22 1.05 0.79
C LEU A 110 20.31 2.06 1.08
N PRO A 111 20.95 2.64 0.04
CA PRO A 111 21.83 3.79 0.23
C PRO A 111 21.08 4.88 1.01
N THR A 112 21.54 5.12 2.24
CA THR A 112 20.91 6.06 3.17
C THR A 112 21.81 7.28 3.33
N LEU A 113 21.27 8.46 3.06
CA LEU A 113 21.94 9.74 3.26
C LEU A 113 21.44 10.35 4.55
N GLU A 114 22.30 10.57 5.54
CA GLU A 114 21.98 11.35 6.73
C GLU A 114 22.39 12.82 6.51
N VAL A 115 21.44 13.74 6.69
CA VAL A 115 21.57 15.16 6.32
C VAL A 115 21.03 16.04 7.45
N ALA A 116 21.66 17.21 7.66
CA ALA A 116 21.15 18.23 8.56
C ALA A 116 19.97 19.01 7.94
N PRO A 117 19.01 19.53 8.73
CA PRO A 117 17.81 20.18 8.20
C PRO A 117 18.10 21.42 7.33
N ALA A 118 19.18 22.15 7.62
CA ALA A 118 19.56 23.35 6.89
C ALA A 118 20.06 23.05 5.46
N ASP A 119 20.74 21.92 5.26
CA ASP A 119 21.32 21.53 3.97
C ASP A 119 20.32 20.74 3.10
N TRP A 120 19.20 20.29 3.67
CA TRP A 120 18.23 19.42 2.99
C TRP A 120 17.71 19.99 1.65
N PRO A 121 17.28 21.26 1.53
CA PRO A 121 16.83 21.81 0.25
C PRO A 121 17.91 21.82 -0.83
N ALA A 122 19.18 22.02 -0.46
CA ALA A 122 20.29 22.00 -1.40
C ALA A 122 20.58 20.56 -1.88
N VAL A 123 20.55 19.59 -0.96
CA VAL A 123 20.70 18.17 -1.27
C VAL A 123 19.54 17.67 -2.14
N ALA A 124 18.31 18.08 -1.84
CA ALA A 124 17.13 17.75 -2.61
C ALA A 124 17.24 18.23 -4.07
N ARG A 125 17.64 19.48 -4.30
CA ARG A 125 17.88 20.01 -5.66
C ARG A 125 19.00 19.26 -6.37
N PHE A 126 20.09 18.95 -5.66
CA PHE A 126 21.19 18.17 -6.24
C PHE A 126 20.71 16.77 -6.67
N LEU A 127 19.96 16.06 -5.82
CA LEU A 127 19.46 14.72 -6.13
C LEU A 127 18.51 14.70 -7.34
N ARG A 128 17.72 15.75 -7.54
CA ARG A 128 16.79 15.88 -8.67
C ARG A 128 17.49 16.34 -9.94
N ASP A 129 18.24 17.45 -9.86
CA ASP A 129 18.76 18.18 -11.03
C ASP A 129 20.04 17.58 -11.60
N ASP A 130 20.79 16.82 -10.80
CA ASP A 130 21.98 16.14 -11.29
C ASP A 130 21.59 15.01 -12.25
N SER A 131 22.04 15.13 -13.51
CA SER A 131 21.91 14.07 -14.53
C SER A 131 22.51 12.74 -14.08
N GLU A 132 23.48 12.80 -13.16
CA GLU A 132 24.10 11.65 -12.55
C GLU A 132 23.37 11.11 -11.31
N CYS A 133 22.25 11.67 -10.87
CA CYS A 133 21.43 11.12 -9.77
C CYS A 133 19.96 10.93 -10.18
N ALA A 134 19.38 11.90 -10.90
CA ALA A 134 18.05 11.85 -11.52
C ALA A 134 16.98 11.17 -10.65
N TYR A 135 16.85 11.59 -9.39
CA TYR A 135 15.78 11.14 -8.51
C TYR A 135 14.50 11.91 -8.83
N ASP A 136 13.84 11.47 -9.90
CA ASP A 136 12.67 12.15 -10.45
C ASP A 136 11.38 11.85 -9.66
N LEU A 137 11.31 10.68 -9.02
CA LEU A 137 10.10 10.18 -8.37
C LEU A 137 10.20 10.26 -6.84
N PHE A 138 9.35 11.10 -6.26
CA PHE A 138 9.15 11.17 -4.82
C PHE A 138 8.17 10.09 -4.38
N LEU A 139 8.57 9.20 -3.46
CA LEU A 139 7.74 8.06 -3.05
C LEU A 139 7.02 8.28 -1.73
N ASP A 140 7.73 8.67 -0.67
CA ASP A 140 7.18 8.77 0.69
C ASP A 140 7.98 9.72 1.60
N LEU A 141 7.29 10.22 2.64
CA LEU A 141 7.86 10.89 3.80
C LEU A 141 7.38 10.22 5.08
N ALA A 142 8.30 9.62 5.82
CA ALA A 142 8.05 9.02 7.11
C ALA A 142 8.66 9.89 8.22
N GLY A 143 7.81 10.47 9.08
CA GLY A 143 8.29 10.98 10.37
C GLY A 143 8.64 9.82 11.30
N VAL A 144 9.65 9.99 12.14
CA VAL A 144 10.00 9.04 13.20
C VAL A 144 10.23 9.82 14.49
N ASP A 145 9.55 9.40 15.55
CA ASP A 145 9.78 9.88 16.92
C ASP A 145 10.60 8.81 17.66
N ASN A 146 11.87 9.11 17.91
CA ASN A 146 12.87 8.26 18.55
C ASN A 146 12.90 8.40 20.08
N ALA A 147 11.94 9.07 20.72
CA ALA A 147 11.95 9.32 22.18
C ALA A 147 12.19 8.07 23.06
N LYS A 148 11.81 6.87 22.60
CA LYS A 148 11.98 5.60 23.33
C LYS A 148 13.06 4.68 22.75
N ARG A 149 13.74 5.10 21.67
CA ARG A 149 14.70 4.28 20.95
C ARG A 149 16.11 4.46 21.53
N ARG A 150 16.77 3.35 21.88
CA ARG A 150 18.12 3.38 22.46
C ARG A 150 19.17 3.70 21.39
N GLY A 151 20.13 4.57 21.72
CA GLY A 151 21.33 4.82 20.90
C GLY A 151 21.21 5.89 19.81
N ARG A 152 20.10 6.63 19.72
CA ARG A 152 19.96 7.79 18.82
C ARG A 152 20.01 9.11 19.62
N PRO A 153 20.74 10.13 19.13
CA PRO A 153 20.96 11.38 19.88
C PRO A 153 19.79 12.37 19.78
N THR A 154 18.91 12.24 18.80
CA THR A 154 17.83 13.19 18.55
C THR A 154 16.45 12.54 18.56
N ARG A 155 15.45 13.33 18.95
CA ARG A 155 14.07 12.88 19.12
C ARG A 155 13.32 12.71 17.79
N PHE A 156 13.52 13.60 16.82
CA PHE A 156 12.77 13.57 15.57
C PHE A 156 13.68 13.29 14.36
N GLU A 157 13.21 12.43 13.46
CA GLU A 157 13.83 12.16 12.17
C GLU A 157 12.76 12.22 11.08
N ALA A 158 13.08 12.84 9.95
CA ALA A 158 12.25 12.82 8.75
C ALA A 158 12.94 11.96 7.69
N VAL A 159 12.28 10.89 7.25
CA VAL A 159 12.84 9.90 6.33
C VAL A 159 12.13 10.00 4.99
N TYR A 160 12.85 10.45 3.98
CA TYR A 160 12.40 10.57 2.60
C TYR A 160 12.80 9.33 1.81
N HIS A 161 11.86 8.79 1.04
CA HIS A 161 12.12 7.73 0.08
C HIS A 161 11.99 8.29 -1.34
N LEU A 162 13.05 8.14 -2.12
CA LEU A 162 13.15 8.64 -3.49
C LEU A 162 13.50 7.50 -4.45
N HIS A 163 13.05 7.62 -5.69
CA HIS A 163 13.32 6.66 -6.75
C HIS A 163 13.76 7.34 -8.05
N SER A 164 14.78 6.78 -8.69
CA SER A 164 15.26 7.20 -10.00
C SER A 164 14.72 6.27 -11.09
N LEU A 165 13.79 6.77 -11.92
CA LEU A 165 13.20 5.98 -13.02
C LEU A 165 14.23 5.52 -14.06
N PRO A 166 15.19 6.36 -14.53
CA PRO A 166 16.16 5.95 -15.54
C PRO A 166 17.08 4.81 -15.08
N ARG A 167 17.30 4.67 -13.77
CA ARG A 167 18.26 3.72 -13.20
C ARG A 167 17.62 2.63 -12.36
N SER A 168 16.33 2.77 -12.04
CA SER A 168 15.62 1.89 -11.12
C SER A 168 16.31 1.78 -9.75
N GLU A 169 16.90 2.87 -9.27
CA GLU A 169 17.62 2.95 -7.99
C GLU A 169 16.75 3.67 -6.94
N HIS A 170 16.69 3.15 -5.71
CA HIS A 170 16.03 3.79 -4.58
C HIS A 170 17.06 4.37 -3.62
N VAL A 171 16.77 5.56 -3.08
CA VAL A 171 17.56 6.20 -2.03
C VAL A 171 16.66 6.55 -0.86
N ARG A 172 17.21 6.37 0.34
CA ARG A 172 16.64 6.89 1.57
C ARG A 172 17.40 8.13 2.01
N VAL A 173 16.73 9.22 2.32
CA VAL A 173 17.35 10.38 2.95
C VAL A 173 16.76 10.59 4.33
N LYS A 174 17.61 10.57 5.35
CA LYS A 174 17.25 10.84 6.74
C LYS A 174 17.68 12.24 7.10
N VAL A 175 16.71 13.10 7.38
CA VAL A 175 16.97 14.41 7.94
C VAL A 175 16.84 14.32 9.45
N ILE A 176 17.97 14.49 10.14
CA ILE A 176 18.06 14.38 11.59
C ILE A 176 17.75 15.75 12.18
N LEU A 177 16.59 15.89 12.84
CA LEU A 177 16.16 17.17 13.41
C LEU A 177 16.80 17.37 14.80
N PRO A 178 17.16 18.61 15.17
CA PRO A 178 17.61 18.91 16.52
C PRO A 178 16.50 18.63 17.55
N ASP A 179 16.88 18.34 18.79
CA ASP A 179 15.95 18.04 19.87
C ASP A 179 15.30 19.33 20.43
N THR A 180 14.51 19.99 19.58
CA THR A 180 13.71 21.16 19.93
C THR A 180 12.24 20.79 20.04
N ALA A 181 11.49 21.50 20.91
CA ALA A 181 10.06 21.28 21.11
C ALA A 181 9.23 21.42 19.81
N GLU A 182 9.74 22.21 18.86
CA GLU A 182 9.21 22.39 17.51
C GLU A 182 10.20 21.81 16.48
N PRO A 183 9.90 20.67 15.86
CA PRO A 183 10.68 20.15 14.74
C PRO A 183 10.42 20.98 13.49
N ARG A 184 11.38 21.82 13.09
CA ARG A 184 11.31 22.67 11.88
C ARG A 184 12.14 22.09 10.75
N LEU A 185 11.53 21.96 9.57
CA LEU A 185 12.15 21.36 8.39
C LEU A 185 11.76 22.15 7.13
N PRO A 186 12.69 22.73 6.36
CA PRO A 186 12.32 23.45 5.14
C PRO A 186 11.53 22.59 4.14
N SER A 187 10.49 23.17 3.53
CA SER A 187 9.66 22.48 2.55
C SER A 187 10.44 22.15 1.27
N VAL A 188 10.13 21.00 0.67
CA VAL A 188 10.68 20.55 -0.63
C VAL A 188 9.62 20.51 -1.73
N VAL A 189 8.46 21.15 -1.53
CA VAL A 189 7.39 21.25 -2.54
C VAL A 189 7.86 21.91 -3.84
N ASP A 190 8.78 22.87 -3.75
CA ASP A 190 9.42 23.51 -4.91
C ASP A 190 10.29 22.54 -5.73
N VAL A 191 10.79 21.49 -5.08
CA VAL A 191 11.62 20.46 -5.73
C VAL A 191 10.72 19.35 -6.30
N TRP A 192 9.86 18.77 -5.46
CA TRP A 192 8.89 17.77 -5.85
C TRP A 192 7.48 18.21 -5.46
N PRO A 193 6.62 18.56 -6.43
CA PRO A 193 5.23 18.94 -6.15
C PRO A 193 4.42 17.87 -5.41
N ALA A 194 4.81 16.59 -5.51
CA ALA A 194 4.24 15.47 -4.77
C ALA A 194 4.35 15.64 -3.24
N ALA A 195 5.39 16.32 -2.74
CA ALA A 195 5.69 16.42 -1.31
C ALA A 195 4.60 17.17 -0.52
N ASN A 196 3.73 17.95 -1.17
CA ASN A 196 2.72 18.78 -0.51
C ASN A 196 1.84 18.00 0.47
N TRP A 197 1.22 16.90 0.02
CA TRP A 197 0.36 16.10 0.90
C TRP A 197 1.14 15.33 1.97
N PHE A 198 2.35 14.87 1.64
CA PHE A 198 3.20 14.14 2.57
C PHE A 198 3.76 15.04 3.69
N GLU A 199 4.11 16.29 3.38
CA GLU A 199 4.52 17.30 4.38
C GLU A 199 3.34 17.69 5.27
N ARG A 200 2.14 17.87 4.70
CA ARG A 200 0.90 18.09 5.47
C ARG A 200 0.59 16.91 6.39
N GLU A 201 0.80 15.68 5.93
CA GLU A 201 0.66 14.49 6.74
C GLU A 201 1.64 14.50 7.93
N ALA A 202 2.91 14.80 7.67
CA ALA A 202 3.93 14.86 8.71
C ALA A 202 3.64 15.97 9.74
N PHE A 203 3.12 17.12 9.29
CA PHE A 203 2.63 18.19 10.15
C PHE A 203 1.45 17.75 11.02
N ASP A 204 0.45 17.12 10.43
CA ASP A 204 -0.75 16.68 11.14
C ASP A 204 -0.42 15.63 12.22
N LEU A 205 0.38 14.63 11.85
CA LEU A 205 0.60 13.44 12.66
C LEU A 205 1.77 13.56 13.64
N TYR A 206 2.80 14.35 13.33
CA TYR A 206 4.00 14.54 14.15
C TYR A 206 4.24 15.99 14.58
N GLY A 207 3.54 16.97 13.99
CA GLY A 207 3.75 18.40 14.29
C GLY A 207 5.04 18.96 13.73
N PHE A 208 5.50 18.46 12.58
CA PHE A 208 6.62 19.03 11.83
C PHE A 208 6.21 20.33 11.16
N ASP A 209 6.91 21.42 11.47
CA ASP A 209 6.66 22.71 10.84
C ASP A 209 7.52 22.87 9.57
N PHE A 210 6.87 23.22 8.47
CA PHE A 210 7.47 23.34 7.14
C PHE A 210 7.44 24.81 6.66
N PRO A 211 8.46 25.63 6.98
CA PRO A 211 8.53 26.99 6.47
C PRO A 211 8.61 26.99 4.93
N GLY A 212 7.77 27.79 4.30
CA GLY A 212 7.65 27.89 2.84
C GLY A 212 6.57 27.01 2.20
N HIS A 213 5.86 26.18 2.97
CA HIS A 213 4.81 25.33 2.43
C HIS A 213 3.56 26.14 2.01
N PRO A 214 2.96 25.89 0.82
CA PRO A 214 1.86 26.71 0.29
C PRO A 214 0.52 26.58 1.06
N ASN A 215 0.26 25.42 1.67
CA ASN A 215 -0.99 25.18 2.43
C ASN A 215 -0.76 24.19 3.57
N LEU A 216 -0.13 24.65 4.65
CA LEU A 216 0.13 23.80 5.83
C LEU A 216 -1.13 23.75 6.71
N ARG A 217 -2.01 22.78 6.40
CA ARG A 217 -3.21 22.47 7.17
C ARG A 217 -3.27 20.98 7.43
N ARG A 218 -3.90 20.60 8.53
CA ARG A 218 -4.20 19.20 8.85
C ARG A 218 -4.96 18.56 7.70
N ILE A 219 -4.76 17.27 7.51
CA ILE A 219 -5.31 16.53 6.38
C ILE A 219 -6.09 15.30 6.81
N LEU A 220 -5.56 14.47 7.72
CA LEU A 220 -6.21 13.25 8.21
C LEU A 220 -7.01 13.49 9.49
N VAL A 221 -6.50 14.32 10.39
CA VAL A 221 -7.16 14.58 11.67
C VAL A 221 -8.01 15.83 11.57
N HIS A 222 -9.11 15.85 12.35
CA HIS A 222 -9.98 17.00 12.45
C HIS A 222 -9.24 18.24 13.00
N ASP A 223 -9.63 19.44 12.56
CA ASP A 223 -8.97 20.69 12.96
C ASP A 223 -9.08 20.97 14.47
N ALA A 224 -10.22 20.59 15.06
CA ALA A 224 -10.48 20.69 16.51
C ALA A 224 -9.70 19.67 17.37
N PHE A 225 -8.98 18.71 16.78
CA PHE A 225 -8.19 17.75 17.54
C PHE A 225 -7.01 18.44 18.25
N VAL A 226 -6.67 18.03 19.46
CA VAL A 226 -5.54 18.64 20.19
C VAL A 226 -4.44 17.60 20.37
N GLY A 227 -3.25 17.92 19.86
CA GLY A 227 -2.08 17.06 19.88
C GLY A 227 -1.78 16.40 18.54
N HIS A 228 -0.89 15.41 18.57
CA HIS A 228 -0.35 14.71 17.41
C HIS A 228 -0.36 13.20 17.68
N PRO A 229 -1.18 12.40 16.97
CA PRO A 229 -1.47 11.01 17.35
C PRO A 229 -0.24 10.08 17.24
N LEU A 230 0.73 10.40 16.38
CA LEU A 230 1.88 9.53 16.12
C LEU A 230 3.10 9.84 17.00
N ARG A 231 3.07 10.94 17.77
CA ARG A 231 4.08 11.18 18.82
C ARG A 231 4.02 10.08 19.88
N LYS A 232 5.18 9.72 20.45
CA LYS A 232 5.27 8.69 21.50
C LYS A 232 4.70 9.16 22.85
N ASP A 233 4.53 10.47 23.01
CA ASP A 233 3.94 11.10 24.21
C ASP A 233 2.41 11.03 24.24
N TYR A 234 1.77 10.88 23.07
CA TYR A 234 0.31 10.87 22.98
C TYR A 234 -0.27 9.54 23.46
N SER A 235 -1.22 9.60 24.40
CA SER A 235 -1.90 8.42 24.94
C SER A 235 -2.99 7.92 23.99
N PRO A 236 -2.93 6.65 23.52
CA PRO A 236 -3.92 6.09 22.58
C PRO A 236 -5.38 6.08 23.10
N GLY A 237 -5.58 6.19 24.42
CA GLY A 237 -6.92 6.15 25.03
C GLY A 237 -7.64 7.50 25.07
N GLN A 238 -6.96 8.61 24.74
CA GLN A 238 -7.53 9.95 24.84
C GLN A 238 -8.53 10.22 23.70
N ARG A 239 -9.76 10.55 24.08
CA ARG A 239 -10.86 10.86 23.16
C ARG A 239 -11.18 12.35 23.21
N TRP A 240 -11.46 12.92 22.04
CA TRP A 240 -11.92 14.30 21.89
C TRP A 240 -13.35 14.30 21.37
N PHE A 241 -14.20 15.11 21.98
CA PHE A 241 -15.57 15.34 21.51
C PHE A 241 -15.58 16.61 20.66
N PHE A 242 -16.13 16.53 19.46
CA PHE A 242 -16.25 17.66 18.53
C PHE A 242 -17.68 18.21 18.56
N ALA A 243 -17.82 19.53 18.40
CA ALA A 243 -19.12 20.18 18.30
C ALA A 243 -19.57 20.24 16.83
N GLU A 244 -20.88 20.44 16.60
CA GLU A 244 -21.47 20.52 15.26
C GLU A 244 -21.02 21.78 14.48
N GLU A 245 -20.54 22.80 15.19
CA GLU A 245 -20.01 24.05 14.63
C GLU A 245 -18.63 23.89 13.97
N ASP A 246 -17.94 22.76 14.21
CA ASP A 246 -16.59 22.52 13.71
C ASP A 246 -16.55 21.90 12.30
N LEU A 247 -17.64 22.00 11.51
CA LEU A 247 -17.70 21.40 10.18
C LEU A 247 -16.53 21.88 9.29
N ARG A 248 -15.73 20.92 8.83
CA ARG A 248 -14.54 21.15 8.02
C ARG A 248 -14.93 21.68 6.64
N MET A 249 -15.02 23.00 6.50
CA MET A 249 -15.19 23.67 5.21
C MET A 249 -13.96 24.49 4.89
N PRO A 250 -13.45 24.45 3.65
CA PRO A 250 -12.31 25.29 3.28
C PRO A 250 -12.67 26.76 3.48
N SER A 251 -11.76 27.56 4.05
CA SER A 251 -11.99 29.00 4.26
C SER A 251 -12.35 29.77 2.99
N TRP A 252 -11.88 29.32 1.82
CA TRP A 252 -12.25 29.92 0.54
C TRP A 252 -13.67 29.55 0.12
N ALA A 253 -14.23 28.43 0.58
CA ALA A 253 -15.57 27.95 0.22
C ALA A 253 -16.67 28.85 0.83
N THR A 254 -16.40 29.43 2.00
CA THR A 254 -17.30 30.35 2.73
C THR A 254 -17.19 31.81 2.28
N HIS A 255 -16.06 32.22 1.71
CA HIS A 255 -15.83 33.59 1.25
C HIS A 255 -15.86 33.67 -0.29
N THR A 256 -16.84 34.38 -0.83
CA THR A 256 -16.91 34.75 -2.25
C THR A 256 -16.23 36.10 -2.42
N GLU A 257 -15.04 36.12 -3.04
CA GLU A 257 -14.29 37.36 -3.33
C GLU A 257 -14.88 38.15 -4.52
N GLU A 258 -15.89 37.61 -5.22
CA GLU A 258 -16.44 38.18 -6.44
C GLU A 258 -17.52 39.25 -6.15
N ARG A 259 -17.38 40.40 -6.81
CA ARG A 259 -18.35 41.51 -6.75
C ARG A 259 -19.70 41.09 -7.33
N ALA A 260 -20.78 41.36 -6.60
CA ALA A 260 -22.17 41.14 -7.00
C ALA A 260 -22.50 41.83 -8.34
N GLY A 261 -22.36 41.10 -9.46
CA GLY A 261 -22.66 41.62 -10.80
C GLY A 261 -22.15 40.79 -11.98
N HIS A 262 -21.18 39.89 -11.80
CA HIS A 262 -20.73 38.94 -12.82
C HIS A 262 -20.92 37.51 -12.30
N PHE A 263 -21.52 36.64 -13.13
CA PHE A 263 -21.75 35.18 -12.94
C PHE A 263 -21.36 34.63 -11.55
N GLU A 264 -22.37 34.43 -10.69
CA GLU A 264 -22.15 33.89 -9.34
C GLU A 264 -21.49 32.50 -9.43
N THR A 265 -20.22 32.42 -9.03
CA THR A 265 -19.57 31.13 -8.84
C THR A 265 -20.24 30.41 -7.66
N GLN A 266 -20.64 29.16 -7.86
CA GLN A 266 -21.33 28.37 -6.85
C GLN A 266 -20.37 27.37 -6.20
N THR A 267 -20.40 27.28 -4.89
CA THR A 267 -19.68 26.24 -4.16
C THR A 267 -20.57 25.02 -4.01
N LEU A 268 -20.13 23.87 -4.52
CA LEU A 268 -20.79 22.57 -4.37
C LEU A 268 -19.94 21.66 -3.49
N SER A 269 -20.56 21.08 -2.47
CA SER A 269 -20.00 20.00 -1.66
C SER A 269 -20.52 18.66 -2.19
N ILE A 270 -19.60 17.76 -2.55
CA ILE A 270 -19.88 16.40 -3.00
C ILE A 270 -19.29 15.44 -1.96
N GLY A 271 -20.13 14.61 -1.34
CA GLY A 271 -19.75 13.79 -0.20
C GLY A 271 -20.09 14.47 1.14
N PRO A 272 -19.67 13.93 2.30
CA PRO A 272 -18.80 12.76 2.48
C PRO A 272 -19.47 11.41 2.13
N SER A 273 -20.81 11.36 2.09
CA SER A 273 -21.58 10.17 1.70
C SER A 273 -22.24 10.42 0.34
N HIS A 274 -21.72 9.79 -0.71
CA HIS A 274 -22.27 9.84 -2.06
C HIS A 274 -21.98 8.54 -2.82
N PRO A 275 -22.88 8.02 -3.66
CA PRO A 275 -22.65 6.76 -4.37
C PRO A 275 -21.40 6.74 -5.26
N ALA A 276 -21.08 7.88 -5.88
CA ALA A 276 -19.90 8.01 -6.75
C ALA A 276 -18.57 8.14 -5.99
N THR A 277 -18.62 8.46 -4.70
CA THR A 277 -17.44 8.41 -3.83
C THR A 277 -17.43 7.01 -3.22
N HIS A 278 -16.83 6.02 -3.89
CA HIS A 278 -16.72 4.63 -3.42
C HIS A 278 -15.89 4.54 -2.12
N GLY A 279 -16.49 4.96 -1.01
CA GLY A 279 -15.80 5.25 0.25
C GLY A 279 -16.36 6.52 0.88
N ILE A 280 -15.55 7.17 1.73
CA ILE A 280 -15.93 8.43 2.38
C ILE A 280 -14.89 9.47 2.00
N VAL A 281 -15.21 10.28 1.00
CA VAL A 281 -14.35 11.37 0.52
C VAL A 281 -15.23 12.59 0.35
N HIS A 282 -14.76 13.75 0.80
CA HIS A 282 -15.50 15.00 0.69
C HIS A 282 -14.79 15.94 -0.29
N LEU A 283 -15.38 16.16 -1.46
CA LEU A 283 -14.88 17.06 -2.48
C LEU A 283 -15.65 18.38 -2.41
N VAL A 284 -14.96 19.47 -2.11
CA VAL A 284 -15.53 20.81 -2.17
C VAL A 284 -15.03 21.49 -3.45
N ALA A 285 -15.95 21.80 -4.37
CA ALA A 285 -15.64 22.38 -5.66
C ALA A 285 -16.34 23.74 -5.85
N ARG A 286 -15.62 24.72 -6.38
CA ARG A 286 -16.17 25.98 -6.89
C ARG A 286 -16.41 25.86 -8.39
N LEU A 287 -17.65 26.13 -8.78
CA LEU A 287 -18.16 25.96 -10.13
C LEU A 287 -18.42 27.32 -10.76
N ASP A 288 -18.07 27.43 -12.04
CA ASP A 288 -18.52 28.48 -12.96
C ASP A 288 -19.41 27.82 -14.01
N GLY A 289 -20.73 27.88 -13.79
CA GLY A 289 -21.67 27.03 -14.50
C GLY A 289 -21.38 25.55 -14.25
N GLU A 290 -20.95 24.83 -15.29
CA GLU A 290 -20.59 23.40 -15.21
C GLU A 290 -19.09 23.14 -14.99
N ARG A 291 -18.25 24.18 -15.12
CA ARG A 291 -16.79 24.02 -15.08
C ARG A 291 -16.24 24.20 -13.67
N ILE A 292 -15.36 23.30 -13.27
CA ILE A 292 -14.68 23.39 -11.98
C ILE A 292 -13.54 24.42 -12.07
N LYS A 293 -13.62 25.51 -11.32
CA LYS A 293 -12.54 26.51 -11.21
C LYS A 293 -11.52 26.15 -10.13
N ARG A 294 -12.01 25.63 -9.01
CA ARG A 294 -11.19 25.25 -7.85
C ARG A 294 -11.81 24.04 -7.18
N ALA A 295 -10.99 23.13 -6.71
CA ALA A 295 -11.44 21.99 -5.92
C ALA A 295 -10.45 21.70 -4.81
N GLU A 296 -10.95 21.25 -3.68
CA GLU A 296 -10.17 20.74 -2.55
C GLU A 296 -10.84 19.47 -2.05
N THR A 297 -10.05 18.43 -1.88
CA THR A 297 -10.52 17.13 -1.41
C THR A 297 -10.11 16.94 0.03
N GLN A 298 -11.10 16.71 0.88
CA GLN A 298 -10.93 16.39 2.28
C GLN A 298 -11.04 14.89 2.49
N ILE A 299 -10.02 14.38 3.18
CA ILE A 299 -9.88 12.99 3.60
C ILE A 299 -9.77 12.95 5.13
N GLY A 300 -9.75 11.77 5.72
CA GLY A 300 -9.58 11.54 7.16
C GLY A 300 -10.79 10.96 7.88
N TYR A 301 -11.91 10.72 7.18
CA TYR A 301 -13.15 10.20 7.77
C TYR A 301 -13.06 8.72 8.19
N MET A 302 -12.16 7.97 7.55
CA MET A 302 -11.84 6.56 7.80
C MET A 302 -10.42 6.38 8.34
N HIS A 303 -9.75 7.45 8.78
CA HIS A 303 -8.44 7.35 9.41
C HIS A 303 -8.56 6.63 10.75
N ARG A 304 -7.90 5.47 10.88
CA ARG A 304 -7.96 4.63 12.09
C ARG A 304 -6.67 4.68 12.90
N CYS A 305 -5.71 5.52 12.49
CA CYS A 305 -4.36 5.53 13.07
C CYS A 305 -3.71 4.13 13.02
N PHE A 306 -3.81 3.42 11.90
CA PHE A 306 -3.20 2.10 11.68
C PHE A 306 -1.74 2.05 12.16
N GLU A 307 -0.94 3.06 11.81
CA GLU A 307 0.49 3.11 12.13
C GLU A 307 0.75 3.15 13.64
N LYS A 308 -0.15 3.78 14.43
CA LYS A 308 -0.05 3.82 15.88
C LYS A 308 -0.50 2.51 16.51
N MET A 309 -1.58 1.94 15.99
CA MET A 309 -2.07 0.62 16.43
C MET A 309 -1.05 -0.48 16.17
N ALA A 310 -0.28 -0.38 15.08
CA ALA A 310 0.77 -1.36 14.79
C ALA A 310 1.84 -1.40 15.90
N GLU A 311 2.15 -0.27 16.55
CA GLU A 311 3.17 -0.20 17.61
C GLU A 311 2.76 -0.89 18.91
N THR A 312 1.46 -1.09 19.14
CA THR A 312 0.97 -1.72 20.38
C THR A 312 0.84 -3.24 20.26
N HIS A 313 0.92 -3.78 19.04
CA HIS A 313 0.70 -5.18 18.74
C HIS A 313 2.00 -5.88 18.33
N THR A 314 2.02 -7.21 18.38
CA THR A 314 3.16 -8.00 17.87
C THR A 314 3.17 -8.07 16.35
N TRP A 315 4.32 -8.40 15.74
CA TRP A 315 4.46 -8.51 14.27
C TRP A 315 3.36 -9.36 13.60
N ASN A 316 3.01 -10.50 14.18
CA ASN A 316 1.95 -11.37 13.63
C ASN A 316 0.54 -10.80 13.81
N GLN A 317 0.29 -10.06 14.89
CA GLN A 317 -0.99 -9.40 15.16
C GLN A 317 -1.23 -8.18 14.26
N VAL A 318 -0.19 -7.64 13.62
CA VAL A 318 -0.32 -6.52 12.67
C VAL A 318 -0.81 -6.97 11.29
N ILE A 319 -0.59 -8.24 10.91
CA ILE A 319 -0.97 -8.78 9.59
C ILE A 319 -2.45 -8.53 9.23
N PRO A 320 -3.44 -8.80 10.13
CA PRO A 320 -4.85 -8.54 9.82
C PRO A 320 -5.18 -7.07 9.60
N PHE A 321 -4.35 -6.14 10.09
CA PHE A 321 -4.52 -4.73 9.80
C PHE A 321 -4.05 -4.42 8.38
N CYS A 322 -2.97 -5.04 7.89
CA CYS A 322 -2.48 -4.86 6.52
C CYS A 322 -3.51 -5.32 5.48
N ASP A 323 -4.24 -6.41 5.76
CA ASP A 323 -5.35 -6.89 4.92
C ASP A 323 -6.49 -5.87 4.80
N ARG A 324 -6.64 -4.96 5.76
CA ARG A 324 -7.71 -3.95 5.82
C ARG A 324 -7.32 -2.58 5.24
N LEU A 325 -6.12 -2.47 4.65
CA LEU A 325 -5.70 -1.29 3.90
C LEU A 325 -6.46 -1.28 2.57
N ASN A 326 -5.96 -1.99 1.56
CA ASN A 326 -6.77 -2.39 0.41
C ASN A 326 -7.52 -3.69 0.73
N TYR A 327 -8.81 -3.57 1.07
CA TYR A 327 -9.68 -4.69 1.42
C TYR A 327 -10.07 -5.56 0.22
N VAL A 328 -9.81 -5.12 -1.01
CA VAL A 328 -10.00 -5.93 -2.22
C VAL A 328 -8.75 -6.75 -2.48
N SER A 329 -7.57 -6.14 -2.51
CA SER A 329 -6.29 -6.85 -2.72
C SER A 329 -5.56 -7.21 -1.42
N ALA A 330 -6.26 -7.81 -0.44
CA ALA A 330 -5.72 -8.10 0.88
C ALA A 330 -4.41 -8.93 0.84
N MET A 331 -4.35 -9.95 -0.04
CA MET A 331 -3.16 -10.79 -0.19
C MET A 331 -1.91 -9.99 -0.59
N ILE A 332 -2.05 -9.00 -1.48
CA ILE A 332 -0.88 -8.23 -1.95
C ILE A 332 -0.31 -7.38 -0.81
N ASN A 333 -1.18 -6.77 0.01
CA ASN A 333 -0.75 -5.99 1.16
C ASN A 333 -0.08 -6.87 2.23
N GLY A 334 -0.68 -8.04 2.49
CA GLY A 334 -0.13 -9.02 3.41
C GLY A 334 1.27 -9.49 2.98
N VAL A 335 1.46 -9.82 1.70
CA VAL A 335 2.78 -10.17 1.14
C VAL A 335 3.76 -9.00 1.26
N GLY A 336 3.37 -7.77 0.93
CA GLY A 336 4.24 -6.60 1.05
C GLY A 336 4.76 -6.37 2.47
N TYR A 337 3.88 -6.49 3.47
CA TYR A 337 4.26 -6.36 4.89
C TYR A 337 5.17 -7.51 5.33
N VAL A 338 4.75 -8.74 5.08
CA VAL A 338 5.46 -9.94 5.54
C VAL A 338 6.87 -10.03 4.93
N LYS A 339 7.01 -9.71 3.64
CA LYS A 339 8.29 -9.70 2.95
C LYS A 339 9.28 -8.68 3.54
N THR A 340 8.76 -7.55 4.01
CA THR A 340 9.58 -6.57 4.75
C THR A 340 10.15 -7.18 6.03
N VAL A 341 9.32 -7.90 6.79
CA VAL A 341 9.72 -8.56 8.03
C VAL A 341 10.66 -9.75 7.78
N GLU A 342 10.38 -10.58 6.78
CA GLU A 342 11.20 -11.74 6.39
C GLU A 342 12.62 -11.33 6.02
N LYS A 343 12.76 -10.24 5.26
CA LYS A 343 14.08 -9.69 4.92
C LYS A 343 14.80 -9.05 6.11
N MET A 344 14.08 -8.48 7.07
CA MET A 344 14.69 -8.02 8.34
C MET A 344 15.20 -9.18 9.20
N LEU A 345 14.55 -10.34 9.10
CA LEU A 345 14.97 -11.58 9.77
C LEU A 345 16.07 -12.34 9.00
N GLY A 346 16.24 -12.05 7.71
CA GLY A 346 17.15 -12.80 6.84
C GLY A 346 16.65 -14.20 6.48
N ILE A 347 15.33 -14.42 6.52
CA ILE A 347 14.72 -15.73 6.26
C ILE A 347 14.25 -15.83 4.82
N GLU A 348 14.53 -16.97 4.20
CA GLU A 348 14.05 -17.32 2.88
C GLU A 348 12.86 -18.29 2.95
N VAL A 349 11.75 -17.91 2.33
CA VAL A 349 10.54 -18.75 2.24
C VAL A 349 10.77 -19.86 1.20
N PRO A 350 10.25 -21.08 1.38
CA PRO A 350 10.33 -22.15 0.38
C PRO A 350 9.69 -21.80 -0.97
N ASP A 351 10.17 -22.42 -2.04
CA ASP A 351 9.74 -22.15 -3.42
C ASP A 351 8.24 -22.32 -3.64
N ARG A 352 7.64 -23.37 -3.04
CA ARG A 352 6.20 -23.61 -3.11
C ARG A 352 5.41 -22.47 -2.46
N GLY A 353 5.83 -22.00 -1.29
CA GLY A 353 5.20 -20.88 -0.59
C GLY A 353 5.25 -19.58 -1.41
N ARG A 354 6.40 -19.29 -2.04
CA ARG A 354 6.55 -18.13 -2.93
C ARG A 354 5.62 -18.23 -4.16
N LEU A 355 5.54 -19.41 -4.80
CA LEU A 355 4.64 -19.62 -5.95
C LEU A 355 3.16 -19.46 -5.59
N VAL A 356 2.72 -19.98 -4.44
CA VAL A 356 1.33 -19.79 -3.96
C VAL A 356 1.06 -18.30 -3.71
N ARG A 357 1.99 -17.58 -3.08
CA ARG A 357 1.87 -16.12 -2.89
C ARG A 357 1.69 -15.42 -4.24
N THR A 358 2.53 -15.71 -5.23
CA THR A 358 2.44 -15.12 -6.57
C THR A 358 1.11 -15.41 -7.25
N ILE A 359 0.62 -16.66 -7.23
CA ILE A 359 -0.67 -17.03 -7.82
C ILE A 359 -1.83 -16.27 -7.15
N LEU A 360 -1.88 -16.26 -5.82
CA LEU A 360 -2.95 -15.60 -5.07
C LEU A 360 -2.87 -14.07 -5.17
N SER A 361 -1.68 -13.50 -5.27
CA SER A 361 -1.46 -12.07 -5.52
C SER A 361 -1.94 -11.65 -6.90
N GLU A 362 -1.68 -12.44 -7.96
CA GLU A 362 -2.18 -12.15 -9.31
C GLU A 362 -3.70 -12.34 -9.42
N PHE A 363 -4.30 -13.32 -8.74
CA PHE A 363 -5.77 -13.40 -8.64
C PHE A 363 -6.36 -12.20 -7.90
N SER A 364 -5.71 -11.76 -6.82
CA SER A 364 -6.13 -10.57 -6.08
C SER A 364 -6.01 -9.30 -6.92
N ARG A 365 -5.02 -9.21 -7.82
CA ARG A 365 -4.88 -8.12 -8.80
C ARG A 365 -6.02 -8.11 -9.81
N ILE A 366 -6.37 -9.27 -10.38
CA ILE A 366 -7.51 -9.40 -11.30
C ILE A 366 -8.81 -8.96 -10.60
N MET A 367 -9.00 -9.38 -9.36
CA MET A 367 -10.17 -9.01 -8.57
C MET A 367 -10.26 -7.50 -8.34
N ASP A 368 -9.14 -6.84 -8.02
CA ASP A 368 -9.08 -5.39 -7.81
C ASP A 368 -9.42 -4.61 -9.09
N HIS A 369 -8.86 -5.01 -10.23
CA HIS A 369 -9.20 -4.41 -11.53
C HIS A 369 -10.65 -4.65 -11.94
N CYS A 370 -11.24 -5.80 -11.61
CA CYS A 370 -12.67 -6.05 -11.84
C CYS A 370 -13.55 -5.10 -11.03
N VAL A 371 -13.17 -4.78 -9.78
CA VAL A 371 -13.90 -3.84 -8.92
C VAL A 371 -13.74 -2.42 -9.46
N ASP A 372 -12.51 -1.98 -9.78
CA ASP A 372 -12.23 -0.65 -10.34
C ASP A 372 -13.07 -0.39 -11.60
N ILE A 373 -12.92 -1.26 -12.59
CA ILE A 373 -13.62 -1.12 -13.88
C ILE A 373 -15.14 -1.24 -13.67
N GLY A 374 -15.58 -2.18 -12.84
CA GLY A 374 -16.99 -2.37 -12.54
C GLY A 374 -17.61 -1.13 -11.91
N ALA A 375 -17.00 -0.60 -10.84
CA ALA A 375 -17.48 0.55 -10.10
C ALA A 375 -17.48 1.82 -10.96
N ASN A 376 -16.39 2.09 -11.66
CA ASN A 376 -16.29 3.23 -12.57
C ASN A 376 -17.35 3.20 -13.68
N LEU A 377 -17.64 2.02 -14.24
CA LEU A 377 -18.70 1.90 -15.24
C LEU A 377 -20.09 2.16 -14.63
N VAL A 378 -20.35 1.77 -13.38
CA VAL A 378 -21.59 2.10 -12.68
C VAL A 378 -21.74 3.61 -12.49
N ASP A 379 -20.66 4.30 -12.11
CA ASP A 379 -20.68 5.75 -11.87
C ASP A 379 -21.01 6.54 -13.14
N ILE A 380 -20.63 6.03 -14.30
CA ILE A 380 -20.95 6.62 -15.61
C ILE A 380 -22.32 6.14 -16.13
N GLY A 381 -22.98 5.20 -15.44
CA GLY A 381 -24.34 4.73 -15.70
C GLY A 381 -24.45 3.35 -16.37
N ALA A 382 -23.35 2.63 -16.60
CA ALA A 382 -23.33 1.32 -17.25
C ALA A 382 -23.41 0.15 -16.24
N LEU A 383 -24.59 -0.02 -15.64
CA LEU A 383 -24.85 -1.00 -14.56
C LEU A 383 -24.63 -2.47 -14.95
N THR A 384 -24.93 -2.87 -16.19
CA THR A 384 -24.87 -4.29 -16.60
C THR A 384 -23.45 -4.85 -16.47
N ASN A 385 -22.42 -4.08 -16.82
CA ASN A 385 -21.03 -4.56 -16.84
C ASN A 385 -20.52 -4.91 -15.43
N PHE A 386 -21.03 -4.24 -14.41
CA PHE A 386 -20.72 -4.52 -13.00
C PHE A 386 -21.00 -5.97 -12.64
N TRP A 387 -22.18 -6.49 -13.00
CA TRP A 387 -22.57 -7.87 -12.68
C TRP A 387 -21.71 -8.92 -13.41
N TYR A 388 -21.24 -8.61 -14.63
CA TYR A 388 -20.34 -9.50 -15.37
C TYR A 388 -18.95 -9.58 -14.73
N LEU A 389 -18.45 -8.47 -14.18
CA LEU A 389 -17.15 -8.41 -13.50
C LEU A 389 -17.19 -8.94 -12.05
N TYR A 390 -18.35 -8.91 -11.41
CA TYR A 390 -18.51 -9.47 -10.06
C TYR A 390 -18.58 -10.99 -10.04
N GLN A 391 -19.02 -11.64 -11.13
CA GLN A 391 -19.00 -13.10 -11.23
C GLN A 391 -17.59 -13.72 -11.10
N PRO A 392 -16.55 -13.27 -11.84
CA PRO A 392 -15.19 -13.79 -11.64
C PRO A 392 -14.62 -13.42 -10.27
N ARG A 393 -14.97 -12.25 -9.71
CA ARG A 393 -14.61 -11.87 -8.33
C ARG A 393 -15.15 -12.87 -7.30
N GLU A 394 -16.40 -13.29 -7.43
CA GLU A 394 -16.98 -14.31 -6.54
C GLU A 394 -16.29 -15.66 -6.69
N GLY A 395 -15.89 -16.04 -7.91
CA GLY A 395 -15.07 -17.22 -8.13
C GLY A 395 -13.72 -17.17 -7.40
N ILE A 396 -13.06 -16.00 -7.42
CA ILE A 396 -11.79 -15.78 -6.70
C ILE A 396 -11.99 -15.81 -5.18
N TYR A 397 -13.09 -15.25 -4.65
CA TYR A 397 -13.41 -15.38 -3.24
C TYR A 397 -13.65 -16.83 -2.81
N GLY A 398 -14.29 -17.65 -3.64
CA GLY A 398 -14.42 -19.07 -3.37
C GLY A 398 -13.07 -19.79 -3.28
N LEU A 399 -12.06 -19.35 -4.04
CA LEU A 399 -10.69 -19.86 -3.94
C LEU A 399 -10.02 -19.41 -2.63
N LEU A 400 -10.13 -18.12 -2.28
CA LEU A 400 -9.56 -17.59 -1.03
C LEU A 400 -10.21 -18.24 0.20
N GLU A 401 -11.53 -18.40 0.19
CA GLU A 401 -12.28 -19.09 1.25
C GLU A 401 -11.84 -20.54 1.41
N ALA A 402 -11.59 -21.26 0.31
CA ALA A 402 -11.08 -22.61 0.37
C ALA A 402 -9.65 -22.70 0.97
N CYS A 403 -8.84 -21.65 0.85
CA CYS A 403 -7.47 -21.61 1.39
C CYS A 403 -7.42 -21.20 2.86
N CYS A 404 -8.18 -20.16 3.26
CA CYS A 404 -8.06 -19.54 4.58
C CYS A 404 -9.32 -19.59 5.45
N GLY A 405 -10.46 -20.02 4.89
CA GLY A 405 -11.76 -20.01 5.56
C GLY A 405 -12.44 -18.64 5.62
N ALA A 406 -11.83 -17.59 5.06
CA ALA A 406 -12.38 -16.24 5.00
C ALA A 406 -12.45 -15.72 3.55
N ARG A 407 -13.42 -14.85 3.26
CA ARG A 407 -13.63 -14.33 1.90
C ARG A 407 -12.86 -13.03 1.63
N LEU A 408 -12.89 -12.07 2.56
CA LEU A 408 -12.32 -10.73 2.38
C LEU A 408 -11.00 -10.55 3.14
N THR A 409 -11.06 -10.66 4.47
CA THR A 409 -9.88 -10.51 5.33
C THR A 409 -9.26 -11.88 5.56
N VAL A 410 -8.32 -12.22 4.70
CA VAL A 410 -7.79 -13.58 4.57
C VAL A 410 -6.76 -13.96 5.62
N SER A 411 -5.90 -13.01 6.04
CA SER A 411 -4.82 -13.20 7.03
C SER A 411 -4.05 -14.51 6.85
N TYR A 412 -3.88 -14.90 5.59
CA TYR A 412 -3.37 -16.19 5.16
C TYR A 412 -1.84 -16.19 5.08
N VAL A 413 -1.27 -15.07 4.66
CA VAL A 413 0.18 -14.86 4.65
C VAL A 413 0.66 -14.67 6.09
N ARG A 414 1.74 -15.36 6.47
CA ARG A 414 2.40 -15.24 7.77
C ARG A 414 3.88 -15.01 7.57
N VAL A 415 4.53 -14.42 8.57
CA VAL A 415 5.99 -14.29 8.56
C VAL A 415 6.62 -15.68 8.47
N GLY A 416 7.42 -15.92 7.42
CA GLY A 416 8.05 -17.21 7.14
C GLY A 416 7.26 -18.11 6.18
N GLY A 417 6.10 -17.69 5.65
CA GLY A 417 5.36 -18.47 4.64
C GLY A 417 3.86 -18.23 4.63
N LEU A 418 3.08 -19.30 4.70
CA LEU A 418 1.63 -19.24 4.81
C LEU A 418 1.18 -19.86 6.14
N ALA A 419 -0.04 -19.54 6.56
CA ALA A 419 -0.61 -20.10 7.78
C ALA A 419 -0.90 -21.60 7.68
N ILE A 420 -1.41 -22.04 6.53
CA ILE A 420 -1.84 -23.42 6.23
C ILE A 420 -1.48 -23.69 4.76
N ASP A 421 -1.17 -24.94 4.40
CA ASP A 421 -0.99 -25.32 2.99
C ASP A 421 -2.29 -25.15 2.20
N VAL A 422 -2.18 -25.08 0.87
CA VAL A 422 -3.32 -25.01 -0.04
C VAL A 422 -4.09 -26.34 -0.06
N PRO A 423 -5.41 -26.31 -0.28
CA PRO A 423 -6.20 -27.54 -0.39
C PRO A 423 -5.77 -28.38 -1.62
N GLU A 424 -6.00 -29.70 -1.58
CA GLU A 424 -5.66 -30.60 -2.69
C GLU A 424 -6.35 -30.20 -4.02
N ASP A 425 -7.57 -29.66 -3.93
CA ASP A 425 -8.35 -29.16 -5.07
C ASP A 425 -7.85 -27.82 -5.65
N PHE A 426 -6.76 -27.24 -5.11
CA PHE A 426 -6.32 -25.89 -5.47
C PHE A 426 -6.01 -25.72 -6.96
N VAL A 427 -5.22 -26.64 -7.54
CA VAL A 427 -4.81 -26.57 -8.95
C VAL A 427 -6.02 -26.72 -9.89
N PRO A 428 -6.92 -27.72 -9.72
CA PRO A 428 -8.16 -27.81 -10.49
C PRO A 428 -9.03 -26.54 -10.41
N ARG A 429 -9.20 -25.96 -9.21
CA ARG A 429 -9.99 -24.75 -9.02
C ARG A 429 -9.38 -23.55 -9.74
N CYS A 430 -8.06 -23.39 -9.66
CA CYS A 430 -7.34 -22.35 -10.39
C CYS A 430 -7.50 -22.50 -11.90
N ARG A 431 -7.38 -23.72 -12.45
CA ARG A 431 -7.58 -24.00 -13.88
C ARG A 431 -9.01 -23.68 -14.33
N ALA A 432 -10.04 -24.01 -13.54
CA ALA A 432 -11.42 -23.65 -13.83
C ALA A 432 -11.66 -22.13 -13.86
N LEU A 433 -11.02 -21.37 -12.96
CA LEU A 433 -11.07 -19.90 -12.96
C LEU A 433 -10.36 -19.32 -14.20
N LEU A 434 -9.21 -19.86 -14.59
CA LEU A 434 -8.48 -19.44 -15.79
C LEU A 434 -9.26 -19.62 -17.10
N GLU A 435 -10.20 -20.57 -17.16
CA GLU A 435 -11.07 -20.78 -18.32
C GLU A 435 -12.31 -19.89 -18.31
N SER A 436 -12.81 -19.53 -17.13
CA SER A 436 -14.04 -18.75 -16.99
C SER A 436 -13.80 -17.24 -17.08
N ILE A 437 -12.76 -16.71 -16.42
CA ILE A 437 -12.46 -15.27 -16.36
C ILE A 437 -12.33 -14.65 -17.77
N PRO A 438 -11.59 -15.23 -18.75
CA PRO A 438 -11.46 -14.64 -20.08
C PRO A 438 -12.79 -14.47 -20.81
N LYS A 439 -13.78 -15.33 -20.55
CA LYS A 439 -15.11 -15.23 -21.18
C LYS A 439 -15.80 -13.94 -20.75
N PHE A 440 -15.84 -13.70 -19.44
CA PHE A 440 -16.43 -12.48 -18.88
C PHE A 440 -15.66 -11.22 -19.31
N LEU A 441 -14.33 -11.25 -19.30
CA LEU A 441 -13.52 -10.11 -19.76
C LEU A 441 -13.76 -9.79 -21.23
N ASN A 442 -13.90 -10.80 -22.10
CA ASN A 442 -14.19 -10.60 -23.52
C ASN A 442 -15.60 -10.04 -23.76
N ASP A 443 -16.57 -10.45 -22.95
CA ASP A 443 -17.93 -9.90 -23.05
C ASP A 443 -17.97 -8.43 -22.62
N VAL A 444 -17.27 -8.07 -21.54
CA VAL A 444 -17.13 -6.67 -21.09
C VAL A 444 -16.39 -5.83 -22.13
N ASP A 445 -15.27 -6.33 -22.68
CA ASP A 445 -14.51 -5.65 -23.73
C ASP A 445 -15.36 -5.37 -24.98
N ARG A 446 -16.22 -6.32 -25.38
CA ARG A 446 -17.16 -6.12 -26.51
C ARG A 446 -18.21 -5.04 -26.22
N LEU A 447 -18.71 -4.97 -24.99
CA LEU A 447 -19.76 -4.02 -24.58
C LEU A 447 -19.21 -2.61 -24.32
N VAL A 448 -17.96 -2.49 -23.87
CA VAL A 448 -17.39 -1.24 -23.33
C VAL A 448 -16.41 -0.61 -24.32
N THR A 449 -15.40 -1.34 -24.77
CA THR A 449 -14.25 -0.79 -25.49
C THR A 449 -14.64 -0.10 -26.81
N ARG A 450 -15.61 -0.66 -27.54
CA ARG A 450 -16.10 -0.09 -28.82
C ARG A 450 -17.30 0.83 -28.66
N ASN A 451 -17.83 0.98 -27.45
CA ASN A 451 -19.03 1.77 -27.22
C ASN A 451 -18.71 3.26 -27.33
N ARG A 452 -19.44 3.95 -28.21
CA ARG A 452 -19.28 5.39 -28.45
C ARG A 452 -19.53 6.22 -27.20
N ILE A 453 -20.50 5.84 -26.36
CA ILE A 453 -20.85 6.59 -25.16
C ILE A 453 -19.70 6.55 -24.16
N VAL A 454 -19.18 5.35 -23.87
CA VAL A 454 -18.04 5.17 -22.96
C VAL A 454 -16.82 5.91 -23.47
N ARG A 455 -16.50 5.79 -24.76
CA ARG A 455 -15.37 6.51 -25.37
C ARG A 455 -15.54 8.03 -25.27
N ASN A 456 -16.73 8.56 -25.52
CA ASN A 456 -16.97 10.00 -25.39
C ASN A 456 -16.87 10.51 -23.94
N ARG A 457 -17.07 9.64 -22.94
CA ARG A 457 -16.99 10.00 -21.51
C ARG A 457 -15.59 9.84 -20.92
N LEU A 458 -14.82 8.87 -21.40
CA LEU A 458 -13.49 8.55 -20.87
C LEU A 458 -12.34 9.12 -21.72
N ALA A 459 -12.53 9.27 -23.03
CA ALA A 459 -11.45 9.74 -23.89
C ALA A 459 -11.28 11.25 -23.76
N GLY A 460 -10.05 11.70 -23.55
CA GLY A 460 -9.72 13.12 -23.37
C GLY A 460 -10.19 13.75 -22.06
N THR A 461 -10.68 12.96 -21.10
CA THR A 461 -10.98 13.42 -19.74
C THR A 461 -9.87 13.00 -18.78
N GLY A 462 -9.58 13.86 -17.79
CA GLY A 462 -8.59 13.59 -16.75
C GLY A 462 -7.16 13.38 -17.28
N VAL A 463 -6.78 14.09 -18.35
CA VAL A 463 -5.49 13.91 -19.03
C VAL A 463 -4.33 14.29 -18.12
N ILE A 464 -3.34 13.40 -18.02
CA ILE A 464 -2.09 13.63 -17.29
C ILE A 464 -0.92 13.50 -18.25
N THR A 465 0.00 14.46 -18.26
CA THR A 465 1.24 14.32 -19.03
C THR A 465 2.27 13.46 -18.30
N LYS A 466 3.23 12.90 -19.03
CA LYS A 466 4.31 12.09 -18.45
C LYS A 466 5.07 12.86 -17.36
N GLU A 467 5.39 14.12 -17.59
CA GLU A 467 6.15 14.97 -16.68
C GLU A 467 5.35 15.26 -15.41
N GLN A 468 4.04 15.50 -15.55
CA GLN A 468 3.14 15.71 -14.43
C GLN A 468 3.00 14.44 -13.58
N ALA A 469 2.85 13.27 -14.20
CA ALA A 469 2.73 12.01 -13.49
C ALA A 469 3.95 11.71 -12.62
N ILE A 470 5.16 11.98 -13.15
CA ILE A 470 6.42 11.80 -12.42
C ILE A 470 6.53 12.85 -11.29
N ALA A 471 6.27 14.12 -11.60
CA ALA A 471 6.36 15.21 -10.62
C ALA A 471 5.36 15.08 -9.45
N TRP A 472 4.22 14.44 -9.68
CA TRP A 472 3.21 14.15 -8.65
C TRP A 472 3.43 12.82 -7.92
N GLY A 473 4.45 12.04 -8.26
CA GLY A 473 4.76 10.79 -7.55
C GLY A 473 3.80 9.65 -7.88
N LEU A 474 3.12 9.69 -9.04
CA LEU A 474 2.15 8.67 -9.43
C LEU A 474 2.86 7.37 -9.84
N THR A 475 2.28 6.23 -9.45
CA THR A 475 2.81 4.88 -9.74
C THR A 475 1.73 3.96 -10.31
N GLY A 476 2.12 2.80 -10.82
CA GLY A 476 1.18 1.75 -11.26
C GLY A 476 0.45 2.04 -12.58
N PRO A 477 -0.82 1.59 -12.73
CA PRO A 477 -1.59 1.76 -13.97
C PRO A 477 -1.74 3.23 -14.40
N VAL A 478 -1.80 4.16 -13.45
CA VAL A 478 -1.94 5.60 -13.74
C VAL A 478 -0.67 6.12 -14.41
N LEU A 479 0.51 5.77 -13.90
CA LEU A 479 1.80 6.15 -14.50
C LEU A 479 1.96 5.51 -15.89
N ARG A 480 1.62 4.22 -16.02
CA ARG A 480 1.69 3.47 -17.29
C ARG A 480 0.75 3.99 -18.37
N SER A 481 -0.33 4.66 -18.00
CA SER A 481 -1.24 5.29 -18.96
C SER A 481 -0.62 6.48 -19.72
N THR A 482 0.48 7.04 -19.21
CA THR A 482 1.16 8.25 -19.75
C THR A 482 2.39 7.93 -20.60
N GLY A 483 2.70 6.65 -20.82
CA GLY A 483 3.82 6.22 -21.66
C GLY A 483 5.07 5.78 -20.89
N VAL A 484 5.01 5.75 -19.56
CA VAL A 484 6.14 5.33 -18.70
C VAL A 484 6.01 3.85 -18.36
N ALA A 485 6.95 3.04 -18.86
CA ALA A 485 7.01 1.60 -18.64
C ALA A 485 7.66 1.24 -17.28
N TYR A 486 7.09 1.72 -16.18
CA TYR A 486 7.55 1.39 -14.82
C TYR A 486 6.61 0.38 -14.17
N ASP A 487 7.16 -0.76 -13.74
CA ASP A 487 6.48 -1.79 -12.93
C ASP A 487 7.53 -2.42 -12.01
N VAL A 488 7.23 -2.46 -10.70
CA VAL A 488 8.14 -2.98 -9.69
C VAL A 488 8.51 -4.45 -9.93
N ARG A 489 7.57 -5.25 -10.46
CA ARG A 489 7.79 -6.69 -10.72
C ARG A 489 8.84 -6.94 -11.79
N ARG A 490 9.05 -5.98 -12.71
CA ARG A 490 10.07 -6.08 -13.77
C ARG A 490 11.36 -5.36 -13.38
N SER A 491 11.29 -4.20 -12.74
CA SER A 491 12.46 -3.42 -12.34
C SER A 491 13.23 -4.10 -11.19
N ARG A 492 12.50 -4.63 -10.19
CA ARG A 492 13.07 -5.38 -9.07
C ARG A 492 12.21 -6.60 -8.76
N PRO A 493 12.37 -7.70 -9.52
CA PRO A 493 11.58 -8.91 -9.35
C PRO A 493 11.65 -9.48 -7.93
N TYR A 494 10.55 -10.06 -7.49
CA TYR A 494 10.41 -10.82 -6.24
C TYR A 494 9.60 -12.10 -6.50
N ASP A 495 9.59 -13.06 -5.58
CA ASP A 495 8.72 -14.27 -5.62
C ASP A 495 8.55 -14.94 -7.00
N PHE A 496 9.66 -15.09 -7.75
CA PHE A 496 9.74 -15.70 -9.08
C PHE A 496 9.14 -14.93 -10.26
N TYR A 497 8.83 -13.64 -10.11
CA TYR A 497 8.39 -12.79 -11.24
C TYR A 497 9.44 -12.68 -12.37
N ASP A 498 10.71 -13.02 -12.10
CA ASP A 498 11.81 -13.08 -13.07
C ASP A 498 11.74 -14.28 -14.02
N ARG A 499 11.10 -15.37 -13.60
CA ARG A 499 11.01 -16.63 -14.38
C ARG A 499 9.83 -16.67 -15.35
N PHE A 500 8.88 -15.76 -15.22
CA PHE A 500 7.67 -15.74 -16.04
C PHE A 500 7.81 -14.78 -17.23
N ASP A 501 7.28 -15.19 -18.38
CA ASP A 501 7.24 -14.37 -19.60
C ASP A 501 5.93 -13.56 -19.67
N TRP A 502 6.03 -12.25 -19.51
CA TRP A 502 4.90 -11.32 -19.55
C TRP A 502 5.35 -9.91 -19.94
N ASP A 503 4.41 -9.14 -20.46
CA ASP A 503 4.64 -7.78 -20.94
C ASP A 503 4.00 -6.73 -20.03
N VAL A 504 4.69 -5.59 -19.83
CA VAL A 504 4.14 -4.43 -19.11
C VAL A 504 3.26 -3.62 -20.07
N PRO A 505 1.95 -3.51 -19.87
CA PRO A 505 1.08 -2.73 -20.73
C PRO A 505 1.32 -1.23 -20.50
N VAL A 506 1.43 -0.49 -21.60
CA VAL A 506 1.67 0.96 -21.60
C VAL A 506 0.75 1.60 -22.64
N ALA A 507 0.15 2.73 -22.26
CA ALA A 507 -0.62 3.59 -23.17
C ALA A 507 0.02 4.99 -23.22
N THR A 508 -0.30 5.78 -24.24
CA THR A 508 0.36 7.08 -24.49
C THR A 508 -0.50 8.29 -24.17
N ASP A 509 -1.82 8.12 -24.12
CA ASP A 509 -2.75 9.26 -24.14
C ASP A 509 -2.95 9.90 -22.75
N GLY A 510 -2.62 9.20 -21.66
CA GLY A 510 -2.72 9.71 -20.29
C GLY A 510 -4.14 10.01 -19.80
N ASP A 511 -5.16 9.63 -20.58
CA ASP A 511 -6.57 9.87 -20.30
C ASP A 511 -7.20 8.72 -19.50
N ASN A 512 -8.43 8.97 -19.03
CA ASN A 512 -9.21 7.98 -18.29
C ASN A 512 -9.45 6.69 -19.10
N TYR A 513 -9.57 6.80 -20.42
CA TYR A 513 -9.71 5.63 -21.31
C TYR A 513 -8.41 4.80 -21.42
N ALA A 514 -7.25 5.43 -21.48
CA ALA A 514 -5.95 4.76 -21.46
C ALA A 514 -5.75 3.96 -20.18
N ARG A 515 -6.15 4.50 -19.02
CA ARG A 515 -6.10 3.77 -17.73
C ARG A 515 -6.97 2.52 -17.75
N TYR A 516 -8.19 2.65 -18.29
CA TYR A 516 -9.09 1.51 -18.48
C TYR A 516 -8.44 0.41 -19.36
N LEU A 517 -7.85 0.79 -20.49
CA LEU A 517 -7.18 -0.16 -21.39
C LEU A 517 -5.99 -0.85 -20.75
N VAL A 518 -5.15 -0.10 -20.02
CA VAL A 518 -4.00 -0.65 -19.30
C VAL A 518 -4.45 -1.72 -18.30
N ARG A 519 -5.48 -1.46 -17.48
CA ARG A 519 -5.99 -2.44 -16.51
C ARG A 519 -6.63 -3.67 -17.17
N MET A 520 -7.36 -3.48 -18.27
CA MET A 520 -7.89 -4.60 -19.06
C MET A 520 -6.78 -5.50 -19.58
N GLU A 521 -5.65 -4.92 -20.02
CA GLU A 521 -4.50 -5.69 -20.48
C GLU A 521 -3.72 -6.32 -19.32
N GLU A 522 -3.56 -5.62 -18.19
CA GLU A 522 -2.96 -6.19 -16.98
C GLU A 522 -3.68 -7.46 -16.52
N MET A 523 -5.02 -7.48 -16.54
CA MET A 523 -5.77 -8.70 -16.23
C MET A 523 -5.43 -9.86 -17.17
N ARG A 524 -5.19 -9.59 -18.47
CA ARG A 524 -4.78 -10.64 -19.43
C ARG A 524 -3.36 -11.12 -19.16
N GLN A 525 -2.46 -10.22 -18.79
CA GLN A 525 -1.08 -10.57 -18.42
C GLN A 525 -1.03 -11.35 -17.11
N SER A 526 -1.80 -10.98 -16.08
CA SER A 526 -1.96 -11.74 -14.84
C SER A 526 -2.48 -13.16 -15.10
N LEU A 527 -3.43 -13.34 -16.02
CA LEU A 527 -3.89 -14.68 -16.43
C LEU A 527 -2.78 -15.50 -17.11
N SER A 528 -1.89 -14.86 -17.87
CA SER A 528 -0.70 -15.52 -18.46
C SER A 528 0.28 -15.97 -17.37
N ILE A 529 0.59 -15.08 -16.42
CA ILE A 529 1.49 -15.38 -15.30
C ILE A 529 0.95 -16.56 -14.48
N ILE A 530 -0.35 -16.56 -14.14
CA ILE A 530 -0.95 -17.65 -13.37
C ILE A 530 -0.89 -18.99 -14.13
N ARG A 531 -1.08 -19.00 -15.45
CA ARG A 531 -0.93 -20.23 -16.25
C ARG A 531 0.49 -20.79 -16.15
N GLN A 532 1.49 -19.94 -16.35
CA GLN A 532 2.89 -20.34 -16.28
C GLN A 532 3.27 -20.79 -14.86
N ALA A 533 2.79 -20.11 -13.84
CA ALA A 533 3.02 -20.48 -12.44
C ALA A 533 2.41 -21.84 -12.09
N LEU A 534 1.23 -22.18 -12.62
CA LEU A 534 0.59 -23.49 -12.42
C LEU A 534 1.29 -24.62 -13.16
N ASP A 535 1.96 -24.35 -14.28
CA ASP A 535 2.71 -25.37 -15.03
C ASP A 535 4.05 -25.71 -14.37
N VAL A 536 4.61 -24.80 -13.57
CA VAL A 536 5.84 -24.98 -12.77
C VAL A 536 5.52 -25.43 -11.32
N PHE A 537 4.25 -25.50 -10.95
CA PHE A 537 3.84 -25.72 -9.56
C PHE A 537 4.26 -27.11 -9.04
N PRO A 538 5.07 -27.20 -7.97
CA PRO A 538 5.44 -28.49 -7.40
C PRO A 538 4.27 -29.09 -6.62
N GLU A 539 3.94 -30.36 -6.91
CA GLU A 539 2.82 -31.07 -6.25
C GLU A 539 3.07 -31.28 -4.75
N SER A 540 4.32 -31.45 -4.33
CA SER A 540 4.72 -31.64 -2.93
C SER A 540 5.84 -30.68 -2.52
N GLY A 541 5.80 -30.19 -1.28
CA GLY A 541 6.85 -29.36 -0.69
C GLY A 541 6.36 -28.55 0.53
N PRO A 542 7.25 -28.09 1.40
CA PRO A 542 6.88 -27.22 2.51
C PRO A 542 6.48 -25.83 1.99
N VAL A 543 5.48 -25.24 2.64
CA VAL A 543 4.96 -23.89 2.31
C VAL A 543 5.56 -22.82 3.20
N SER A 544 6.05 -23.21 4.37
CA SER A 544 6.61 -22.32 5.37
C SER A 544 8.03 -22.74 5.73
N SER A 545 8.85 -21.79 6.15
CA SER A 545 10.23 -22.02 6.55
C SER A 545 10.31 -22.95 7.77
N ASP A 546 11.38 -23.73 7.85
CA ASP A 546 11.61 -24.70 8.92
C ASP A 546 12.03 -24.06 10.26
N ASP A 547 12.22 -22.73 10.32
CA ASP A 547 12.61 -22.04 11.55
C ASP A 547 11.44 -21.85 12.53
N TRP A 548 11.45 -22.64 13.60
CA TRP A 548 10.43 -22.63 14.67
C TRP A 548 10.53 -21.42 15.60
N HIS A 549 11.54 -20.55 15.45
CA HIS A 549 11.57 -19.25 16.14
C HIS A 549 10.64 -18.22 15.50
N VAL A 550 10.14 -18.50 14.29
CA VAL A 550 9.34 -17.57 13.49
C VAL A 550 8.02 -18.21 13.07
N VAL A 551 8.06 -19.45 12.59
CA VAL A 551 6.88 -20.21 12.15
C VAL A 551 6.39 -21.10 13.27
N LEU A 552 5.06 -21.22 13.39
CA LEU A 552 4.46 -22.13 14.37
C LEU A 552 4.76 -23.59 14.01
N PRO A 553 5.23 -24.41 14.95
CA PRO A 553 5.46 -25.83 14.69
C PRO A 553 4.13 -26.55 14.41
N PRO A 554 4.16 -27.65 13.62
CA PRO A 554 2.98 -28.46 13.32
C PRO A 554 2.27 -28.91 14.61
N LYS A 555 0.93 -28.91 14.59
CA LYS A 555 0.10 -29.29 15.75
C LYS A 555 0.46 -30.68 16.28
N ASP A 556 0.72 -31.64 15.41
CA ASP A 556 1.08 -33.00 15.80
C ASP A 556 2.42 -33.05 16.56
N ALA A 557 3.42 -32.26 16.12
CA ALA A 557 4.70 -32.15 16.81
C ALA A 557 4.54 -31.50 18.20
N VAL A 558 3.67 -30.48 18.32
CA VAL A 558 3.40 -29.81 19.60
C VAL A 558 2.82 -30.75 20.68
N TYR A 559 2.08 -31.78 20.28
CA TYR A 559 1.51 -32.74 21.24
C TYR A 559 2.49 -33.82 21.69
N HIS A 560 3.52 -34.10 20.90
CA HIS A 560 4.45 -35.21 21.15
C HIS A 560 5.84 -34.78 21.60
N ASP A 561 6.26 -33.56 21.25
CA ASP A 561 7.58 -33.01 21.54
C ASP A 561 7.50 -31.77 22.45
N MET A 562 8.36 -31.75 23.47
CA MET A 562 8.43 -30.65 24.44
C MET A 562 9.02 -29.39 23.81
N GLU A 563 9.99 -29.50 22.91
CA GLU A 563 10.62 -28.34 22.28
C GLU A 563 9.61 -27.60 21.40
N SER A 564 8.88 -28.34 20.58
CA SER A 564 7.76 -27.84 19.77
C SER A 564 6.72 -27.09 20.61
N LEU A 565 6.36 -27.61 21.79
CA LEU A 565 5.43 -26.94 22.71
C LEU A 565 6.02 -25.63 23.27
N ILE A 566 7.30 -25.61 23.62
CA ILE A 566 7.98 -24.41 24.12
C ILE A 566 7.99 -23.33 23.04
N PHE A 567 8.34 -23.67 21.80
CA PHE A 567 8.33 -22.73 20.67
C PHE A 567 6.93 -22.18 20.40
N HIS A 568 5.91 -23.05 20.37
CA HIS A 568 4.53 -22.64 20.22
C HIS A 568 4.11 -21.63 21.31
N PHE A 569 4.38 -21.94 22.58
CA PHE A 569 4.02 -21.08 23.69
C PHE A 569 4.73 -19.72 23.62
N LYS A 570 6.03 -19.70 23.35
CA LYS A 570 6.81 -18.46 23.22
C LYS A 570 6.33 -17.60 22.05
N LEU A 571 6.09 -18.19 20.89
CA LEU A 571 5.61 -17.46 19.71
C LEU A 571 4.25 -16.80 19.93
N ILE A 572 3.34 -17.46 20.65
CA ILE A 572 2.01 -16.91 20.94
C ILE A 572 2.03 -15.85 22.04
N MET A 573 2.82 -16.07 23.11
CA MET A 573 2.83 -15.18 24.28
C MET A 573 3.79 -14.00 24.12
N GLU A 574 5.01 -14.25 23.64
CA GLU A 574 6.03 -13.22 23.49
C GLU A 574 6.01 -12.62 22.08
N GLY A 575 5.76 -13.43 21.05
CA GLY A 575 5.83 -12.99 19.64
C GLY A 575 7.21 -13.17 19.00
N ILE A 576 7.30 -12.89 17.70
CA ILE A 576 8.53 -12.99 16.92
C ILE A 576 9.47 -11.85 17.31
N ARG A 577 10.72 -12.16 17.66
CA ARG A 577 11.75 -11.15 17.95
C ARG A 577 12.52 -10.82 16.67
N VAL A 578 12.32 -9.62 16.15
CA VAL A 578 13.00 -9.15 14.93
C VAL A 578 14.24 -8.36 15.32
N PRO A 579 15.43 -8.61 14.73
CA PRO A 579 16.64 -7.83 14.99
C PRO A 579 16.43 -6.32 14.90
N ALA A 580 17.20 -5.55 15.66
CA ALA A 580 17.13 -4.09 15.59
C ALA A 580 17.63 -3.61 14.22
N GLY A 581 16.82 -2.83 13.52
CA GLY A 581 17.09 -2.42 12.14
C GLY A 581 15.95 -1.62 11.53
N GLU A 582 16.19 -1.08 10.33
CA GLU A 582 15.22 -0.27 9.60
C GLU A 582 15.18 -0.64 8.13
N ARG A 583 14.03 -1.13 7.68
CA ARG A 583 13.86 -1.60 6.32
C ARG A 583 12.71 -0.90 5.61
N TYR A 584 12.92 -0.62 4.33
CA TYR A 584 11.87 -0.24 3.40
C TYR A 584 11.83 -1.30 2.32
N ASP A 585 10.69 -1.95 2.16
CA ASP A 585 10.45 -2.85 1.04
C ASP A 585 9.15 -2.45 0.34
N TRP A 586 9.06 -2.80 -0.93
CA TRP A 586 7.94 -2.43 -1.78
C TRP A 586 7.51 -3.59 -2.65
N ILE A 587 6.26 -3.50 -3.08
CA ILE A 587 5.56 -4.48 -3.90
C ILE A 587 4.67 -3.74 -4.91
N GLU A 588 4.45 -4.31 -6.09
CA GLU A 588 3.46 -3.77 -7.01
C GLU A 588 2.06 -4.14 -6.49
N GLY A 589 1.37 -3.20 -5.85
CA GLY A 589 -0.06 -3.26 -5.60
C GLY A 589 -0.86 -3.24 -6.90
N ALA A 590 -2.17 -3.50 -6.85
CA ALA A 590 -3.03 -3.35 -8.03
C ALA A 590 -3.18 -1.88 -8.47
N ASN A 591 -3.05 -0.95 -7.51
CA ASN A 591 -3.05 0.49 -7.76
C ASN A 591 -1.66 1.06 -8.05
N GLY A 592 -0.58 0.33 -7.78
CA GLY A 592 0.78 0.77 -7.99
C GLY A 592 1.70 0.39 -6.83
N GLU A 593 2.85 1.04 -6.72
CA GLU A 593 3.87 0.71 -5.74
C GLU A 593 3.36 0.88 -4.29
N LEU A 594 3.22 -0.22 -3.57
CA LEU A 594 2.88 -0.24 -2.15
C LEU A 594 4.17 -0.48 -1.37
N GLY A 595 4.50 0.44 -0.46
CA GLY A 595 5.73 0.37 0.35
C GLY A 595 5.45 0.23 1.84
N PHE A 596 6.29 -0.54 2.53
CA PHE A 596 6.29 -0.64 3.99
C PHE A 596 7.66 -0.24 4.52
N TYR A 597 7.68 0.81 5.35
CA TYR A 597 8.84 1.23 6.11
C TYR A 597 8.70 0.77 7.56
N ALA A 598 9.48 -0.22 7.96
CA ALA A 598 9.43 -0.83 9.28
C ALA A 598 10.71 -0.56 10.07
N ILE A 599 10.56 -0.24 11.35
CA ILE A 599 11.63 -0.02 12.31
C ILE A 599 11.45 -1.03 13.45
N SER A 600 12.52 -1.77 13.77
CA SER A 600 12.59 -2.68 14.90
C SER A 600 13.64 -2.20 15.91
N ASP A 601 13.33 -2.33 17.20
CA ASP A 601 14.24 -2.10 18.32
C ASP A 601 14.78 -3.40 18.94
N GLY A 602 14.52 -4.56 18.31
CA GLY A 602 14.81 -5.87 18.89
C GLY A 602 13.64 -6.49 19.67
N GLY A 603 12.53 -5.76 19.79
CA GLY A 603 11.32 -6.21 20.47
C GLY A 603 10.44 -7.15 19.65
N ALA A 604 9.36 -7.61 20.29
CA ALA A 604 8.35 -8.47 19.65
C ALA A 604 7.26 -7.71 18.88
N GLY A 605 7.17 -6.39 19.09
CA GLY A 605 6.33 -5.49 18.31
C GLY A 605 7.20 -4.57 17.46
N PRO A 606 6.66 -4.04 16.35
CA PRO A 606 7.36 -3.03 15.58
C PRO A 606 7.47 -1.73 16.38
N TYR A 607 8.65 -1.12 16.36
CA TYR A 607 8.81 0.24 16.90
C TYR A 607 8.00 1.24 16.07
N ARG A 608 8.02 1.05 14.74
CA ARG A 608 7.25 1.83 13.78
C ARG A 608 6.96 1.02 12.53
N VAL A 609 5.76 1.17 11.97
CA VAL A 609 5.43 0.74 10.61
C VAL A 609 4.74 1.89 9.91
N LYS A 610 5.38 2.45 8.89
CA LYS A 610 4.82 3.44 7.98
C LYS A 610 4.46 2.75 6.68
N VAL A 611 3.24 2.99 6.20
CA VAL A 611 2.79 2.50 4.90
C VAL A 611 2.82 3.64 3.91
N ARG A 612 3.39 3.39 2.73
CA ARG A 612 3.30 4.21 1.53
C ARG A 612 2.17 3.66 0.66
N PRO A 613 0.95 4.20 0.76
CA PRO A 613 -0.14 3.79 -0.12
C PRO A 613 -0.02 4.45 -1.51
N PRO A 614 -0.25 3.72 -2.61
CA PRO A 614 -0.31 4.30 -3.96
C PRO A 614 -1.49 5.28 -4.14
N CYS A 615 -2.59 5.10 -3.41
CA CYS A 615 -3.78 5.95 -3.51
C CYS A 615 -3.57 7.40 -3.02
N PHE A 616 -2.66 7.63 -2.08
CA PHE A 616 -2.45 8.94 -1.46
C PHE A 616 -1.92 10.01 -2.42
N PRO A 617 -0.82 9.78 -3.18
CA PRO A 617 -0.40 10.72 -4.22
C PRO A 617 -1.42 10.85 -5.37
N MET A 618 -2.20 9.80 -5.66
CA MET A 618 -3.28 9.88 -6.66
C MET A 618 -4.37 10.86 -6.26
N MET A 619 -4.80 10.84 -5.00
CA MET A 619 -5.76 11.80 -4.47
C MET A 619 -5.21 13.21 -4.39
N ALA A 620 -3.93 13.37 -4.08
CA ALA A 620 -3.27 14.68 -4.15
C ALA A 620 -3.27 15.27 -5.56
N ALA A 621 -3.08 14.41 -6.58
CA ALA A 621 -3.14 14.82 -7.98
C ALA A 621 -4.58 15.10 -8.45
N TYR A 622 -5.58 14.40 -7.89
CA TYR A 622 -6.98 14.52 -8.30
C TYR A 622 -7.49 15.96 -8.29
N GLU A 623 -7.18 16.74 -7.24
CA GLU A 623 -7.56 18.16 -7.13
C GLU A 623 -7.10 18.99 -8.34
N LYS A 624 -5.92 18.69 -8.89
CA LYS A 624 -5.34 19.41 -10.03
C LYS A 624 -5.88 18.90 -11.36
N ILE A 625 -6.19 17.62 -11.44
CA ILE A 625 -6.68 16.96 -12.67
C ILE A 625 -8.09 17.43 -13.04
N ILE A 626 -8.95 17.69 -12.04
CA ILE A 626 -10.36 18.05 -12.29
C ILE A 626 -10.59 19.51 -12.64
N ILE A 627 -9.59 20.39 -12.43
CA ILE A 627 -9.71 21.83 -12.72
C ILE A 627 -9.91 22.02 -14.23
N GLY A 628 -10.93 22.81 -14.59
CA GLY A 628 -11.33 23.08 -15.98
C GLY A 628 -12.28 22.04 -16.60
N GLY A 629 -12.40 20.86 -15.96
CA GLY A 629 -13.34 19.80 -16.34
C GLY A 629 -14.77 20.05 -15.86
N THR A 630 -15.69 19.18 -16.28
CA THR A 630 -17.06 19.17 -15.75
C THR A 630 -17.17 18.31 -14.50
N ILE A 631 -18.20 18.54 -13.67
CA ILE A 631 -18.50 17.67 -12.50
C ILE A 631 -18.63 16.20 -12.92
N SER A 632 -19.23 15.98 -14.08
CA SER A 632 -19.49 14.63 -14.57
C SER A 632 -18.19 13.93 -15.02
N ASP A 633 -17.19 14.68 -15.46
CA ASP A 633 -15.85 14.15 -15.79
C ASP A 633 -15.01 13.94 -14.53
N ALA A 634 -15.23 14.75 -13.48
CA ALA A 634 -14.58 14.58 -12.19
C ALA A 634 -14.94 13.22 -11.58
N ILE A 635 -16.22 12.81 -11.63
CA ILE A 635 -16.68 11.49 -11.17
C ILE A 635 -15.99 10.35 -11.96
N ALA A 636 -15.95 10.43 -13.29
CA ALA A 636 -15.27 9.42 -14.12
C ALA A 636 -13.76 9.35 -13.82
N THR A 637 -13.14 10.50 -13.57
CA THR A 637 -11.72 10.59 -13.20
C THR A 637 -11.47 9.93 -11.85
N LEU A 638 -12.32 10.20 -10.85
CA LEU A 638 -12.26 9.59 -9.52
C LEU A 638 -12.33 8.05 -9.63
N GLY A 639 -13.30 7.54 -10.40
CA GLY A 639 -13.42 6.11 -10.68
C GLY A 639 -12.14 5.52 -11.24
N THR A 640 -11.57 6.10 -12.30
CA THR A 640 -10.34 5.55 -12.92
C THR A 640 -9.06 5.66 -12.09
N LEU A 641 -9.00 6.51 -11.06
CA LEU A 641 -7.84 6.54 -10.17
C LEU A 641 -7.82 5.34 -9.21
N ASN A 642 -8.94 4.62 -9.08
CA ASN A 642 -9.15 3.48 -8.18
C ASN A 642 -8.77 3.79 -6.72
N ILE A 643 -9.58 4.59 -6.04
CA ILE A 643 -9.29 5.02 -4.68
C ILE A 643 -10.00 4.13 -3.69
N ILE A 644 -9.23 3.54 -2.80
CA ILE A 644 -9.74 2.72 -1.71
C ILE A 644 -9.48 3.46 -0.40
N ALA A 645 -10.56 3.91 0.24
CA ALA A 645 -10.48 4.78 1.43
C ALA A 645 -9.63 4.17 2.57
N GLY A 646 -9.68 2.84 2.75
CA GLY A 646 -8.87 2.14 3.76
C GLY A 646 -7.37 2.21 3.49
N GLU A 647 -6.94 2.17 2.23
CA GLU A 647 -5.54 2.28 1.82
C GLU A 647 -5.07 3.74 1.86
N LEU A 648 -5.94 4.66 1.42
CA LEU A 648 -5.70 6.10 1.42
C LEU A 648 -5.43 6.65 2.84
N GLU A 649 -6.24 6.23 3.81
CA GLU A 649 -6.26 6.85 5.14
C GLU A 649 -5.59 6.01 6.23
N ARG A 650 -5.41 4.70 6.01
CA ARG A 650 -4.76 3.73 6.93
C ARG A 650 -5.52 3.48 8.24
#